data_AF-A0A0S8F8R3-F1
#
_entry.id   AF-A0A0S8F8R3-F1
#
_cell.length_a   1.000
_cell.length_b   1.000
_cell.length_c   1.000
_cell.angle_alpha   90.00
_cell.angle_beta   90.00
_cell.angle_gamma   90.00
#
_symmetry.space_group_name_H-M   'P 1'
#
loop_
_entity.id
_entity.type
_entity.pdbx_description
1 polymer ?
#
loop_
_entity_poly.entity_id
_entity_poly.type
_entity_poly.pdbx_seq_one_letter_code
_entity_poly.pdbx_strand_id
1 'polypeptide(L)'
;MALCACLFLHQHAVADTPPHRIAFAISGGASKGAYEAGLNWAFVKLIRQETEHRDTTLLGTFRPFELSAMAGASAGGINTLLSGLSWCVRPEAEGGFANRIDDNIFRYVWLLPDINDLLPARPDSPVYRDDDAVLSRSGLYRAAEFLREKWRSPSFRRNCRVPLGVTVTRVVPEALLAGDVEVENQRFAIPFELSVRDDTTVSFQFNPSDYLGTLDHSTILLPQEAAVSDFAIVDSAIMDAVLTTSAFPVAFGRKRLSYCRLAARYMEEAAPLTPAATPQPQWQCPEGYELDRAEFADGGLFDNLPIGLARVLAEDRVDVPRDALPVSYVYLDPNRTRYQQPKTRKFEACYGANPPAACDQMEYSFSSESSMLLGALGSARRYELYRELTSDRWAYNLSSLSYELADSLAESTNPSDCNNELPFFEGKLDCSQALRYAGRLLEIAYDRTEASITSPFSVQKLARHGLAKRCHETRAETELSVQALCVVDYAAYRRVLAQRLSRLVDRLPGQDENLAQRIRKAALAMENDRILRVTSRGAPITGTLLEDFGAFLELKFREYDYYTGIYDAVISASKITCELHFSMRYLPDEFKKCWDGLAADYAQAIALQDDARGSYVFAMLAKAEFGATGGMAFAYEPMPEQDRDMQIIHVGLAKTLEVERARAAGLGQRSVEVEFFEFLKAEGFSPTPTEDNVEPLLTQIMSNPELWAYELTRRFTDRLMYLEKEAERIVAEREPDPDKRPDSWSTMLGATSLALRAGTYRYHPFEFSPSTAPADWIWRNVIPYEVAFDAVQGDFQVVWQPTWSLSPRDLLGVRGTLGIAQGLLGGDSIDSQGNYIGAGLDYTRLTEGTVFSSWGMTPTYYHLFNPPQGVSRDTFGGDVHVGLLANRLRLGLGARDFNNAGDTWFLLIGFPDIPGIFYWLTR
;
A
#
# COMPACT_ATOMS: atom_id res chain seq x y z
N MET A 1 -50.48 47.25 -31.98
CA MET A 1 -49.03 47.54 -31.90
C MET A 1 -48.66 47.84 -30.46
N ALA A 2 -48.54 46.78 -29.66
CA ALA A 2 -47.97 46.74 -28.31
C ALA A 2 -47.87 45.26 -27.92
N LEU A 3 -46.86 44.92 -27.11
CA LEU A 3 -46.53 43.60 -26.53
C LEU A 3 -45.73 42.61 -27.38
N CYS A 4 -44.40 42.78 -27.37
CA CYS A 4 -43.45 41.65 -27.33
C CYS A 4 -42.06 42.11 -26.85
N ALA A 5 -41.97 42.53 -25.60
CA ALA A 5 -40.72 42.79 -24.90
C ALA A 5 -40.95 42.60 -23.40
N CYS A 6 -40.65 41.40 -22.86
CA CYS A 6 -40.39 41.12 -21.43
C CYS A 6 -40.32 39.60 -21.14
N LEU A 7 -39.45 38.84 -21.81
CA LEU A 7 -39.14 37.45 -21.40
C LEU A 7 -37.63 37.12 -21.39
N PHE A 8 -36.76 38.13 -21.42
CA PHE A 8 -35.34 37.98 -21.08
C PHE A 8 -35.10 38.62 -19.71
N LEU A 9 -35.34 37.86 -18.65
CA LEU A 9 -34.94 38.23 -17.29
C LEU A 9 -34.02 37.14 -16.74
N HIS A 10 -32.78 37.57 -16.47
CA HIS A 10 -31.84 37.06 -15.46
C HIS A 10 -31.03 35.80 -15.79
N GLN A 11 -30.21 35.85 -16.84
CA GLN A 11 -28.82 35.40 -16.68
C GLN A 11 -28.05 36.55 -16.04
N HIS A 12 -28.06 36.63 -14.71
CA HIS A 12 -27.05 37.43 -14.03
C HIS A 12 -25.70 36.78 -14.31
N ALA A 13 -24.81 37.52 -14.94
CA ALA A 13 -23.39 37.21 -14.96
C ALA A 13 -22.95 36.95 -13.51
N VAL A 14 -22.59 35.71 -13.21
CA VAL A 14 -21.89 35.36 -11.96
C VAL A 14 -20.60 36.16 -12.02
N ALA A 15 -20.46 37.17 -11.17
CA ALA A 15 -19.18 37.85 -10.98
C ALA A 15 -18.14 36.79 -10.59
N ASP A 16 -16.99 36.78 -11.29
CA ASP A 16 -15.85 35.87 -11.08
C ASP A 16 -15.57 35.70 -9.59
N THR A 17 -16.07 34.61 -9.02
CA THR A 17 -15.81 34.26 -7.63
C THR A 17 -14.71 33.21 -7.65
N PRO A 18 -13.57 33.43 -6.99
CA PRO A 18 -12.43 32.53 -7.12
C PRO A 18 -12.83 31.11 -6.66
N PRO A 19 -12.43 30.07 -7.41
CA PRO A 19 -12.77 28.69 -7.10
C PRO A 19 -12.06 28.22 -5.83
N HIS A 20 -12.63 27.22 -5.16
CA HIS A 20 -11.94 26.53 -4.08
C HIS A 20 -10.99 25.50 -4.68
N ARG A 21 -9.70 25.64 -4.38
CA ARG A 21 -8.62 24.88 -5.01
C ARG A 21 -8.30 23.65 -4.17
N ILE A 22 -8.36 22.46 -4.77
CA ILE A 22 -8.06 21.20 -4.09
C ILE A 22 -6.90 20.49 -4.79
N ALA A 23 -6.01 19.89 -4.00
CA ALA A 23 -4.99 18.98 -4.50
C ALA A 23 -5.01 17.65 -3.73
N PHE A 24 -4.66 16.55 -4.40
CA PHE A 24 -4.60 15.23 -3.79
C PHE A 24 -3.17 14.72 -3.72
N ALA A 25 -2.82 14.12 -2.59
CA ALA A 25 -1.61 13.31 -2.42
C ALA A 25 -2.02 11.88 -2.05
N ILE A 26 -1.73 10.93 -2.93
CA ILE A 26 -2.18 9.54 -2.83
C ILE A 26 -0.99 8.65 -2.48
N SER A 27 -1.10 7.94 -1.36
CA SER A 27 -0.03 7.07 -0.90
C SER A 27 0.23 5.86 -1.81
N GLY A 28 1.41 5.26 -1.68
CA GLY A 28 1.61 3.89 -2.12
C GLY A 28 1.03 2.84 -1.16
N GLY A 29 0.30 1.86 -1.70
CA GLY A 29 -0.43 0.85 -0.92
C GLY A 29 -0.41 -0.60 -1.46
N ALA A 30 0.38 -0.95 -2.47
CA ALA A 30 0.38 -2.30 -3.08
C ALA A 30 -1.05 -2.80 -3.41
N SER A 31 -1.52 -3.94 -2.89
CA SER A 31 -2.89 -4.43 -3.15
C SER A 31 -4.00 -3.60 -2.47
N LYS A 32 -3.66 -2.71 -1.52
CA LYS A 32 -4.59 -1.71 -0.98
C LYS A 32 -5.10 -0.75 -2.06
N GLY A 33 -4.53 -0.80 -3.26
CA GLY A 33 -5.02 -0.05 -4.41
C GLY A 33 -6.51 -0.24 -4.71
N ALA A 34 -7.11 -1.41 -4.41
CA ALA A 34 -8.56 -1.61 -4.54
C ALA A 34 -9.37 -0.74 -3.55
N TYR A 35 -8.91 -0.69 -2.29
CA TYR A 35 -9.45 0.23 -1.27
C TYR A 35 -9.25 1.70 -1.68
N GLU A 36 -8.04 2.06 -2.11
CA GLU A 36 -7.73 3.40 -2.58
C GLU A 36 -8.59 3.79 -3.78
N ALA A 37 -8.91 2.85 -4.68
CA ALA A 37 -9.79 3.07 -5.82
C ALA A 37 -11.20 3.49 -5.40
N GLY A 38 -11.81 2.78 -4.45
CA GLY A 38 -13.12 3.14 -3.93
C GLY A 38 -13.12 4.48 -3.19
N LEU A 39 -12.08 4.72 -2.40
CA LEU A 39 -11.86 5.98 -1.67
C LEU A 39 -11.73 7.16 -2.64
N ASN A 40 -10.86 7.05 -3.65
CA ASN A 40 -10.63 8.09 -4.66
C ASN A 40 -11.88 8.36 -5.49
N TRP A 41 -12.52 7.31 -6.01
CA TRP A 41 -13.73 7.43 -6.82
C TRP A 41 -14.81 8.21 -6.07
N ALA A 42 -15.09 7.83 -4.82
CA ALA A 42 -16.10 8.49 -4.00
C ALA A 42 -15.73 9.95 -3.68
N PHE A 43 -14.49 10.25 -3.31
CA PHE A 43 -14.07 11.65 -3.08
C PHE A 43 -14.21 12.52 -4.32
N VAL A 44 -13.74 12.06 -5.48
CA VAL A 44 -13.85 12.79 -6.75
C VAL A 44 -15.33 13.00 -7.11
N LYS A 45 -16.18 11.99 -6.90
CA LYS A 45 -17.63 12.09 -7.15
C LYS A 45 -18.30 13.11 -6.22
N LEU A 46 -18.02 13.06 -4.91
CA LEU A 46 -18.62 13.95 -3.91
C LEU A 46 -18.24 15.42 -4.14
N ILE A 47 -16.96 15.71 -4.39
CA ILE A 47 -16.51 17.09 -4.64
C ILE A 47 -17.14 17.67 -5.92
N ARG A 48 -17.33 16.84 -6.95
CA ARG A 48 -18.04 17.26 -8.16
C ARG A 48 -19.52 17.54 -7.87
N GLN A 49 -20.18 16.68 -7.12
CA GLN A 49 -21.59 16.87 -6.74
C GLN A 49 -21.80 18.16 -5.93
N GLU A 50 -20.91 18.47 -5.00
CA GLU A 50 -20.95 19.70 -4.18
C GLU A 50 -20.77 20.99 -4.98
N THR A 51 -20.16 20.91 -6.17
CA THR A 51 -20.11 22.04 -7.10
C THR A 51 -21.44 22.30 -7.78
N GLU A 52 -22.24 21.25 -7.94
CA GLU A 52 -23.45 21.24 -8.78
C GLU A 52 -24.75 21.41 -7.96
N HIS A 53 -24.70 21.12 -6.64
CA HIS A 53 -25.85 21.13 -5.76
C HIS A 53 -25.65 22.02 -4.52
N ARG A 54 -26.75 22.47 -3.93
CA ARG A 54 -26.71 23.20 -2.65
C ARG A 54 -26.71 22.21 -1.49
N ASP A 55 -25.80 22.44 -0.55
CA ASP A 55 -25.76 21.77 0.75
C ASP A 55 -27.12 21.90 1.46
N THR A 56 -27.80 20.78 1.66
CA THR A 56 -29.13 20.71 2.29
C THR A 56 -29.06 20.63 3.81
N THR A 57 -27.93 20.16 4.35
CA THR A 57 -27.75 19.92 5.78
C THR A 57 -27.27 21.19 6.49
N LEU A 58 -26.12 21.74 6.08
CA LEU A 58 -25.56 22.96 6.68
C LEU A 58 -26.05 24.23 6.00
N LEU A 59 -26.76 24.14 4.88
CA LEU A 59 -27.13 25.27 4.01
C LEU A 59 -25.90 25.99 3.43
N GLY A 60 -26.13 27.06 2.66
CA GLY A 60 -25.07 27.86 2.04
C GLY A 60 -24.67 27.34 0.65
N THR A 61 -23.56 27.84 0.12
CA THR A 61 -23.12 27.49 -1.24
C THR A 61 -21.61 27.40 -1.29
N PHE A 62 -21.09 26.21 -1.64
CA PHE A 62 -19.67 26.00 -1.90
C PHE A 62 -19.21 26.87 -3.06
N ARG A 63 -17.93 27.23 -3.04
CA ARG A 63 -17.27 27.73 -4.25
C ARG A 63 -17.15 26.59 -5.25
N PRO A 64 -17.20 26.89 -6.56
CA PRO A 64 -16.85 25.89 -7.56
C PRO A 64 -15.47 25.30 -7.24
N PHE A 65 -15.39 23.97 -7.20
CA PHE A 65 -14.14 23.30 -6.92
C PHE A 65 -13.27 23.26 -8.17
N GLU A 66 -11.99 23.61 -8.02
CA GLU A 66 -10.94 23.43 -9.03
C GLU A 66 -9.97 22.36 -8.53
N LEU A 67 -9.87 21.26 -9.26
CA LEU A 67 -8.81 20.30 -9.04
C LEU A 67 -7.48 20.87 -9.54
N SER A 68 -6.65 21.35 -8.62
CA SER A 68 -5.39 22.04 -8.91
C SER A 68 -4.23 21.10 -9.17
N ALA A 69 -4.16 19.94 -8.51
CA ALA A 69 -3.18 18.91 -8.81
C ALA A 69 -3.54 17.55 -8.19
N MET A 70 -2.95 16.48 -8.72
CA MET A 70 -2.90 15.18 -8.03
C MET A 70 -1.50 14.57 -8.14
N ALA A 71 -0.99 14.01 -7.05
CA ALA A 71 0.27 13.29 -7.06
C ALA A 71 0.16 11.94 -6.34
N GLY A 72 0.89 10.93 -6.81
CA GLY A 72 0.89 9.61 -6.19
C GLY A 72 2.15 8.79 -6.38
N ALA A 73 2.29 7.76 -5.55
CA ALA A 73 3.39 6.80 -5.59
C ALA A 73 2.82 5.37 -5.59
N SER A 74 3.53 4.38 -6.15
CA SER A 74 3.05 3.00 -6.24
C SER A 74 1.62 2.89 -6.81
N ALA A 75 0.76 2.08 -6.17
CA ALA A 75 -0.68 2.02 -6.42
C ALA A 75 -1.37 3.40 -6.47
N GLY A 76 -0.93 4.37 -5.66
CA GLY A 76 -1.42 5.75 -5.67
C GLY A 76 -1.10 6.51 -6.96
N GLY A 77 -0.03 6.14 -7.67
CA GLY A 77 0.30 6.68 -8.99
C GLY A 77 -0.70 6.24 -10.07
N ILE A 78 -1.18 4.99 -10.02
CA ILE A 78 -2.30 4.52 -10.86
C ILE A 78 -3.56 5.33 -10.53
N ASN A 79 -3.92 5.42 -9.24
CA ASN A 79 -5.10 6.14 -8.79
C ASN A 79 -5.04 7.65 -9.10
N THR A 80 -3.86 8.25 -9.21
CA THR A 80 -3.66 9.65 -9.65
C THR A 80 -4.19 9.88 -11.06
N LEU A 81 -3.83 8.99 -12.00
CA LEU A 81 -4.31 9.07 -13.39
C LEU A 81 -5.83 8.83 -13.48
N LEU A 82 -6.34 7.82 -12.75
CA LEU A 82 -7.76 7.51 -12.72
C LEU A 82 -8.60 8.66 -12.17
N SER A 83 -8.13 9.31 -11.11
CA SER A 83 -8.77 10.47 -10.51
C SER A 83 -8.78 11.69 -11.44
N GLY A 84 -7.69 11.95 -12.18
CA GLY A 84 -7.66 12.99 -13.21
C GLY A 84 -8.66 12.74 -14.35
N LEU A 85 -8.74 11.50 -14.85
CA LEU A 85 -9.70 11.11 -15.89
C LEU A 85 -11.15 11.23 -15.39
N SER A 86 -11.44 10.73 -14.19
CA SER A 86 -12.77 10.81 -13.56
C SER A 86 -13.18 12.24 -13.22
N TRP A 87 -12.22 13.12 -12.91
CA TRP A 87 -12.50 14.54 -12.76
C TRP A 87 -12.97 15.18 -14.07
N CYS A 88 -12.30 14.85 -15.18
CA CYS A 88 -12.61 15.46 -16.48
C CYS A 88 -13.78 14.80 -17.24
N VAL A 89 -14.21 13.59 -16.89
CA VAL A 89 -15.30 12.90 -17.61
C VAL A 89 -16.61 13.69 -17.53
N ARG A 90 -17.36 13.72 -18.62
CA ARG A 90 -18.72 14.30 -18.65
C ARG A 90 -19.68 13.42 -17.85
N PRO A 91 -20.83 13.96 -17.40
CA PRO A 91 -21.93 13.11 -16.94
C PRO A 91 -22.29 12.06 -17.99
N GLU A 92 -22.67 10.85 -17.56
CA GLU A 92 -23.09 9.77 -18.47
C GLU A 92 -24.25 10.20 -19.38
N ALA A 93 -25.22 10.92 -18.83
CA ALA A 93 -26.35 11.49 -19.57
C ALA A 93 -25.94 12.46 -20.69
N GLU A 94 -24.71 12.96 -20.65
CA GLU A 94 -24.13 13.88 -21.63
C GLU A 94 -23.12 13.19 -22.57
N GLY A 95 -22.99 11.87 -22.53
CA GLY A 95 -22.03 11.13 -23.37
C GLY A 95 -20.67 10.86 -22.72
N GLY A 96 -20.57 11.05 -21.39
CA GLY A 96 -19.49 10.46 -20.61
C GLY A 96 -19.58 8.93 -20.58
N PHE A 97 -18.46 8.25 -20.29
CA PHE A 97 -18.50 6.81 -20.03
C PHE A 97 -19.01 6.52 -18.61
N ALA A 98 -19.35 5.26 -18.35
CA ALA A 98 -19.88 4.80 -17.07
C ALA A 98 -19.00 5.21 -15.87
N ASN A 99 -19.63 5.84 -14.89
CA ASN A 99 -19.01 6.36 -13.68
C ASN A 99 -19.97 6.24 -12.47
N ARG A 100 -20.52 5.03 -12.30
CA ARG A 100 -21.40 4.61 -11.20
C ARG A 100 -20.59 3.80 -10.18
N ILE A 101 -21.18 3.55 -9.01
CA ILE A 101 -20.53 2.83 -7.91
C ILE A 101 -20.07 1.42 -8.30
N ASP A 102 -20.88 0.72 -9.10
CA ASP A 102 -20.68 -0.66 -9.57
C ASP A 102 -19.95 -0.73 -10.93
N ASP A 103 -19.86 0.38 -11.65
CA ASP A 103 -19.32 0.47 -13.01
C ASP A 103 -18.56 1.79 -13.22
N ASN A 104 -17.25 1.74 -13.02
CA ASN A 104 -16.33 2.84 -13.27
C ASN A 104 -14.90 2.33 -13.51
N ILE A 105 -14.03 3.23 -14.00
CA ILE A 105 -12.65 2.92 -14.37
C ILE A 105 -11.78 2.49 -13.19
N PHE A 106 -12.06 2.93 -11.96
CA PHE A 106 -11.29 2.52 -10.77
C PHE A 106 -11.55 1.06 -10.44
N ARG A 107 -12.83 0.70 -10.39
CA ARG A 107 -13.27 -0.68 -10.15
C ARG A 107 -12.71 -1.60 -11.23
N TYR A 108 -12.81 -1.23 -12.51
CA TYR A 108 -12.28 -2.07 -13.60
C TYR A 108 -10.78 -2.36 -13.45
N VAL A 109 -9.96 -1.33 -13.22
CA VAL A 109 -8.49 -1.47 -13.16
C VAL A 109 -8.06 -2.32 -11.98
N TRP A 110 -8.69 -2.15 -10.82
CA TRP A 110 -8.27 -2.84 -9.59
C TRP A 110 -8.92 -4.20 -9.37
N LEU A 111 -10.07 -4.49 -9.98
CA LEU A 111 -10.69 -5.80 -9.85
C LEU A 111 -10.13 -6.84 -10.83
N LEU A 112 -9.51 -6.41 -11.92
CA LEU A 112 -8.98 -7.27 -12.97
C LEU A 112 -7.80 -8.18 -12.54
N PRO A 113 -6.80 -7.74 -11.75
CA PRO A 113 -5.67 -8.59 -11.40
C PRO A 113 -6.07 -9.76 -10.48
N ASP A 114 -5.70 -10.98 -10.85
CA ASP A 114 -5.92 -12.23 -10.11
C ASP A 114 -4.57 -12.84 -9.72
N ILE A 115 -4.46 -13.45 -8.53
CA ILE A 115 -3.23 -14.12 -8.07
C ILE A 115 -2.69 -15.19 -9.05
N ASN A 116 -3.54 -15.84 -9.82
CA ASN A 116 -3.11 -16.89 -10.76
C ASN A 116 -2.43 -16.30 -12.00
N ASP A 117 -2.85 -15.11 -12.42
CA ASP A 117 -2.19 -14.36 -13.49
C ASP A 117 -1.01 -13.55 -12.97
N LEU A 118 -1.12 -13.05 -11.74
CA LEU A 118 -0.12 -12.23 -11.06
C LEU A 118 1.09 -13.06 -10.62
N LEU A 119 0.86 -14.26 -10.06
CA LEU A 119 1.89 -15.22 -9.67
C LEU A 119 1.53 -16.62 -10.21
N PRO A 120 1.72 -16.86 -11.51
CA PRO A 120 1.47 -18.15 -12.15
C PRO A 120 2.17 -19.32 -11.46
N ALA A 121 1.51 -20.49 -11.48
CA ALA A 121 2.01 -21.71 -10.84
C ALA A 121 3.34 -22.22 -11.44
N ARG A 122 3.60 -21.91 -12.71
CA ARG A 122 4.84 -22.24 -13.42
C ARG A 122 5.69 -20.98 -13.59
N PRO A 123 7.01 -21.03 -13.30
CA PRO A 123 7.88 -19.87 -13.38
C PRO A 123 8.18 -19.41 -14.82
N ASP A 124 7.93 -20.26 -15.82
CA ASP A 124 8.09 -20.01 -17.26
C ASP A 124 6.75 -19.78 -17.98
N SER A 125 5.68 -19.48 -17.23
CA SER A 125 4.35 -19.25 -17.80
C SER A 125 4.38 -18.16 -18.88
N PRO A 126 3.68 -18.34 -20.03
CA PRO A 126 3.61 -17.33 -21.09
C PRO A 126 2.85 -16.06 -20.68
N VAL A 127 2.22 -16.07 -19.49
CA VAL A 127 1.62 -14.87 -18.88
C VAL A 127 2.71 -13.86 -18.48
N TYR A 128 3.89 -14.35 -18.06
CA TYR A 128 5.03 -13.48 -17.76
C TYR A 128 5.57 -12.84 -19.02
N ARG A 129 5.92 -11.56 -18.89
CA ARG A 129 6.62 -10.78 -19.91
C ARG A 129 8.11 -10.70 -19.57
N ASP A 130 8.93 -10.31 -20.54
CA ASP A 130 10.38 -10.18 -20.37
C ASP A 130 10.76 -9.11 -19.32
N ASP A 131 9.89 -8.12 -19.08
CA ASP A 131 10.06 -7.06 -18.09
C ASP A 131 9.38 -7.36 -16.73
N ASP A 132 8.83 -8.57 -16.55
CA ASP A 132 8.22 -9.00 -15.30
C ASP A 132 9.25 -9.61 -14.35
N ALA A 133 9.15 -9.25 -13.06
CA ALA A 133 9.93 -9.86 -11.99
C ALA A 133 9.18 -11.08 -11.41
N VAL A 134 9.03 -11.15 -10.09
CA VAL A 134 8.32 -12.27 -9.46
C VAL A 134 6.84 -12.29 -9.82
N LEU A 135 6.23 -11.11 -9.92
CA LEU A 135 4.84 -10.93 -10.29
C LEU A 135 4.72 -10.47 -11.74
N SER A 136 3.76 -11.05 -12.46
CA SER A 136 3.40 -10.62 -13.80
C SER A 136 2.57 -9.35 -13.80
N ARG A 137 2.75 -8.51 -14.81
CA ARG A 137 1.91 -7.33 -15.05
C ARG A 137 0.83 -7.54 -16.11
N SER A 138 0.61 -8.76 -16.58
CA SER A 138 -0.35 -9.07 -17.65
C SER A 138 -1.74 -8.42 -17.42
N GLY A 139 -2.30 -8.55 -16.21
CA GLY A 139 -3.55 -7.90 -15.81
C GLY A 139 -3.47 -6.37 -15.87
N LEU A 140 -2.40 -5.76 -15.37
CA LEU A 140 -2.22 -4.31 -15.40
C LEU A 140 -2.08 -3.76 -16.82
N TYR A 141 -1.41 -4.48 -17.73
CA TYR A 141 -1.33 -4.10 -19.14
C TYR A 141 -2.69 -4.19 -19.83
N ARG A 142 -3.50 -5.21 -19.55
CA ARG A 142 -4.90 -5.28 -20.05
C ARG A 142 -5.72 -4.09 -19.54
N ALA A 143 -5.59 -3.75 -18.26
CA ALA A 143 -6.25 -2.58 -17.68
C ALA A 143 -5.79 -1.27 -18.33
N ALA A 144 -4.48 -1.11 -18.57
CA ALA A 144 -3.92 0.05 -19.26
C ALA A 144 -4.49 0.21 -20.68
N GLU A 145 -4.57 -0.86 -21.45
CA GLU A 145 -5.16 -0.84 -22.79
C GLU A 145 -6.63 -0.38 -22.78
N PHE A 146 -7.43 -0.90 -21.85
CA PHE A 146 -8.79 -0.43 -21.63
C PHE A 146 -8.85 1.08 -21.30
N LEU A 147 -7.97 1.57 -20.41
CA LEU A 147 -7.93 3.00 -20.07
C LEU A 147 -7.58 3.86 -21.29
N ARG A 148 -6.64 3.40 -22.12
CA ARG A 148 -6.25 4.10 -23.36
C ARG A 148 -7.42 4.22 -24.33
N GLU A 149 -8.24 3.19 -24.45
CA GLU A 149 -9.48 3.25 -25.23
C GLU A 149 -10.46 4.27 -24.65
N LYS A 150 -10.62 4.32 -23.32
CA LYS A 150 -11.52 5.27 -22.65
C LYS A 150 -11.09 6.72 -22.82
N TRP A 151 -9.81 7.04 -22.72
CA TRP A 151 -9.39 8.44 -22.82
C TRP A 151 -9.27 8.95 -24.25
N ARG A 152 -9.21 8.04 -25.23
CA ARG A 152 -9.37 8.35 -26.66
C ARG A 152 -10.83 8.48 -27.09
N SER A 153 -11.80 8.20 -26.21
CA SER A 153 -13.21 8.41 -26.52
C SER A 153 -13.63 9.86 -26.27
N PRO A 154 -14.58 10.42 -27.04
CA PRO A 154 -15.06 11.80 -26.90
C PRO A 154 -16.01 11.96 -25.70
N SER A 155 -15.49 11.71 -24.50
CA SER A 155 -16.27 11.55 -23.26
C SER A 155 -15.93 12.59 -22.19
N PHE A 156 -15.08 13.58 -22.49
CA PHE A 156 -14.52 14.51 -21.50
C PHE A 156 -15.00 15.95 -21.67
N ARG A 157 -15.04 16.69 -20.56
CA ARG A 157 -15.46 18.11 -20.54
C ARG A 157 -14.40 18.97 -21.21
N ARG A 158 -14.82 19.79 -22.18
CA ARG A 158 -13.93 20.77 -22.85
C ARG A 158 -13.26 21.67 -21.81
N ASN A 159 -12.03 22.08 -22.12
CA ASN A 159 -11.21 22.94 -21.26
C ASN A 159 -10.86 22.37 -19.88
N CYS A 160 -11.08 21.07 -19.64
CA CYS A 160 -10.58 20.43 -18.42
C CYS A 160 -9.07 20.21 -18.54
N ARG A 161 -8.32 20.75 -17.58
CA ARG A 161 -6.88 20.53 -17.44
C ARG A 161 -6.56 20.16 -16.00
N VAL A 162 -5.78 19.11 -15.81
CA VAL A 162 -5.41 18.62 -14.47
C VAL A 162 -3.92 18.30 -14.45
N PRO A 163 -3.13 19.03 -13.65
CA PRO A 163 -1.74 18.68 -13.38
C PRO A 163 -1.67 17.39 -12.56
N LEU A 164 -0.89 16.43 -13.03
CA LEU A 164 -0.68 15.12 -12.42
C LEU A 164 0.82 14.90 -12.20
N GLY A 165 1.18 14.08 -11.22
CA GLY A 165 2.57 13.73 -10.97
C GLY A 165 2.73 12.37 -10.31
N VAL A 166 3.78 11.66 -10.68
CA VAL A 166 4.14 10.40 -10.01
C VAL A 166 5.58 10.43 -9.56
N THR A 167 5.88 9.79 -8.42
CA THR A 167 7.26 9.62 -7.97
C THR A 167 7.85 8.34 -8.55
N VAL A 168 9.14 8.36 -8.87
CA VAL A 168 9.89 7.20 -9.35
C VAL A 168 11.27 7.19 -8.71
N THR A 169 11.83 5.99 -8.54
CA THR A 169 13.15 5.82 -7.93
C THR A 169 14.14 5.35 -8.98
N ARG A 170 15.22 6.09 -9.24
CA ARG A 170 16.31 5.64 -10.13
C ARG A 170 17.07 4.50 -9.44
N VAL A 171 17.25 3.39 -10.15
CA VAL A 171 17.84 2.16 -9.60
C VAL A 171 19.31 2.36 -9.23
N VAL A 172 20.04 3.10 -10.07
CA VAL A 172 21.40 3.55 -9.78
C VAL A 172 21.33 5.03 -9.39
N PRO A 173 21.94 5.46 -8.27
CA PRO A 173 21.99 6.87 -7.91
C PRO A 173 22.57 7.74 -9.02
N GLU A 174 21.96 8.90 -9.26
CA GLU A 174 22.55 9.94 -10.11
C GLU A 174 23.47 10.81 -9.25
N ALA A 175 24.75 10.84 -9.61
CA ALA A 175 25.72 11.73 -8.99
C ALA A 175 25.63 13.12 -9.61
N LEU A 176 25.48 14.15 -8.77
CA LEU A 176 25.37 15.54 -9.19
C LEU A 176 26.20 16.46 -8.29
N LEU A 177 26.67 17.57 -8.86
CA LEU A 177 27.42 18.59 -8.14
C LEU A 177 26.48 19.70 -7.65
N ALA A 178 26.26 19.76 -6.35
CA ALA A 178 25.60 20.88 -5.69
C ALA A 178 26.66 21.92 -5.27
N GLY A 179 27.03 22.81 -6.19
CA GLY A 179 28.21 23.65 -6.04
C GLY A 179 29.49 22.83 -6.23
N ASP A 180 30.34 22.76 -5.20
CA ASP A 180 31.56 21.93 -5.19
C ASP A 180 31.39 20.62 -4.40
N VAL A 181 30.15 20.28 -4.00
CA VAL A 181 29.83 19.08 -3.22
C VAL A 181 29.16 18.04 -4.11
N GLU A 182 29.74 16.84 -4.15
CA GLU A 182 29.12 15.67 -4.78
C GLU A 182 28.00 15.13 -3.90
N VAL A 183 26.83 14.96 -4.49
CA VAL A 183 25.66 14.35 -3.85
C VAL A 183 25.04 13.31 -4.78
N GLU A 184 24.45 12.28 -4.19
CA GLU A 184 23.75 11.23 -4.92
C GLU A 184 22.24 11.40 -4.77
N ASN A 185 21.51 11.29 -5.88
CA ASN A 185 20.05 11.32 -5.89
C ASN A 185 19.46 10.09 -6.57
N GLN A 186 18.55 9.42 -5.88
CA GLN A 186 17.73 8.34 -6.45
C GLN A 186 16.26 8.71 -6.56
N ARG A 187 15.86 9.88 -6.05
CA ARG A 187 14.47 10.28 -5.97
C ARG A 187 14.13 11.21 -7.11
N PHE A 188 13.14 10.83 -7.90
CA PHE A 188 12.67 11.62 -9.02
C PHE A 188 11.14 11.71 -9.08
N ALA A 189 10.64 12.73 -9.78
CA ALA A 189 9.23 12.90 -10.08
C ALA A 189 9.02 13.07 -11.60
N ILE A 190 7.93 12.51 -12.10
CA ILE A 190 7.47 12.65 -13.49
C ILE A 190 6.16 13.43 -13.46
N PRO A 191 6.18 14.74 -13.72
CA PRO A 191 4.97 15.53 -13.86
C PRO A 191 4.41 15.43 -15.28
N PHE A 192 3.08 15.47 -15.40
CA PHE A 192 2.37 15.52 -16.67
C PHE A 192 0.99 16.17 -16.48
N GLU A 193 0.49 16.86 -17.48
CA GLU A 193 -0.82 17.49 -17.46
C GLU A 193 -1.79 16.71 -18.35
N LEU A 194 -2.91 16.31 -17.78
CA LEU A 194 -4.05 15.84 -18.56
C LEU A 194 -4.76 17.05 -19.15
N SER A 195 -4.94 17.09 -20.47
CA SER A 195 -5.59 18.18 -21.19
C SER A 195 -6.64 17.64 -22.17
N VAL A 196 -7.87 18.14 -22.08
CA VAL A 196 -8.97 17.75 -22.97
C VAL A 196 -8.97 18.59 -24.24
N ARG A 197 -8.92 17.91 -25.40
CA ARG A 197 -8.95 18.50 -26.75
C ARG A 197 -10.34 19.01 -27.12
N ASP A 198 -10.42 19.77 -28.21
CA ASP A 198 -11.68 20.30 -28.74
C ASP A 198 -12.70 19.22 -29.15
N ASP A 199 -12.18 18.06 -29.58
CA ASP A 199 -12.94 16.85 -29.90
C ASP A 199 -13.36 16.04 -28.66
N THR A 200 -13.12 16.56 -27.46
CA THR A 200 -13.48 15.97 -26.16
C THR A 200 -12.75 14.68 -25.81
N THR A 201 -11.64 14.39 -26.50
CA THR A 201 -10.68 13.34 -26.12
C THR A 201 -9.59 13.90 -25.20
N VAL A 202 -8.86 13.03 -24.50
CA VAL A 202 -7.73 13.41 -23.64
C VAL A 202 -6.42 13.33 -24.41
N SER A 203 -5.54 14.28 -24.12
CA SER A 203 -4.11 14.18 -24.41
C SER A 203 -3.28 14.60 -23.22
N PHE A 204 -2.01 14.21 -23.24
CA PHE A 204 -1.06 14.55 -22.20
C PHE A 204 0.02 15.47 -22.72
N GLN A 205 0.43 16.42 -21.90
CA GLN A 205 1.49 17.37 -22.21
C GLN A 205 2.18 17.82 -20.92
N PHE A 206 3.39 18.35 -20.99
CA PHE A 206 3.97 19.03 -19.84
C PHE A 206 4.98 20.09 -20.25
N ASN A 207 4.65 21.35 -19.96
CA ASN A 207 5.55 22.46 -20.19
C ASN A 207 6.15 22.94 -18.86
N PRO A 208 7.46 22.71 -18.60
CA PRO A 208 8.09 23.10 -17.34
C PRO A 208 8.10 24.61 -17.11
N SER A 209 8.01 25.44 -18.16
CA SER A 209 7.92 26.90 -17.99
C SER A 209 6.63 27.34 -17.30
N ASP A 210 5.60 26.50 -17.36
CA ASP A 210 4.31 26.78 -16.74
C ASP A 210 4.35 26.49 -15.23
N TYR A 211 5.37 25.78 -14.73
CA TYR A 211 5.49 25.31 -13.35
C TYR A 211 6.89 25.60 -12.78
N LEU A 212 7.13 26.81 -12.28
CA LEU A 212 8.48 27.26 -11.89
C LEU A 212 9.14 26.38 -10.83
N GLY A 213 8.36 25.79 -9.92
CA GLY A 213 8.85 24.88 -8.88
C GLY A 213 9.30 23.50 -9.39
N THR A 214 9.09 23.20 -10.68
CA THR A 214 9.52 21.95 -11.32
C THR A 214 10.86 22.06 -12.05
N LEU A 215 11.47 23.26 -12.07
CA LEU A 215 12.83 23.50 -12.56
C LEU A 215 13.85 23.04 -11.50
N ASP A 216 13.82 21.74 -11.18
CA ASP A 216 14.64 21.10 -10.17
C ASP A 216 15.27 19.81 -10.74
N HIS A 217 16.48 19.45 -10.27
CA HIS A 217 17.22 18.28 -10.76
C HIS A 217 16.54 16.94 -10.40
N SER A 218 15.59 16.91 -9.46
CA SER A 218 14.78 15.72 -9.16
C SER A 218 13.51 15.62 -10.02
N THR A 219 13.24 16.58 -10.91
CA THR A 219 12.13 16.50 -11.87
C THR A 219 12.65 16.05 -13.23
N ILE A 220 12.08 14.96 -13.76
CA ILE A 220 12.38 14.46 -15.10
C ILE A 220 11.14 14.53 -15.97
N LEU A 221 11.34 14.85 -17.25
CA LEU A 221 10.25 14.96 -18.22
C LEU A 221 10.22 13.74 -19.13
N LEU A 222 9.03 13.37 -19.60
CA LEU A 222 8.89 12.36 -20.64
C LEU A 222 9.30 12.97 -22.00
N PRO A 223 10.09 12.25 -22.81
CA PRO A 223 10.55 12.77 -24.08
C PRO A 223 9.42 12.81 -25.11
N GLN A 224 9.57 13.69 -26.10
CA GLN A 224 8.58 13.95 -27.13
C GLN A 224 8.95 13.20 -28.42
N GLU A 225 7.98 12.81 -29.22
CA GLU A 225 8.28 12.32 -30.57
C GLU A 225 8.66 13.50 -31.47
N ALA A 226 9.72 13.32 -32.26
CA ALA A 226 10.33 14.34 -33.13
C ALA A 226 9.38 15.08 -34.09
N ALA A 227 8.18 14.54 -34.35
CA ALA A 227 7.20 15.04 -35.30
C ALA A 227 5.93 15.64 -34.65
N VAL A 228 5.85 15.68 -33.32
CA VAL A 228 4.69 16.15 -32.54
C VAL A 228 4.97 17.54 -31.96
N SER A 229 3.93 18.31 -31.63
CA SER A 229 4.05 19.65 -31.03
C SER A 229 4.93 19.67 -29.79
N ASP A 230 5.56 20.81 -29.54
CA ASP A 230 6.30 21.09 -28.31
C ASP A 230 5.48 20.65 -27.07
N PHE A 231 6.10 19.88 -26.19
CA PHE A 231 5.59 19.41 -24.88
C PHE A 231 4.55 18.29 -24.88
N ALA A 232 4.16 17.74 -26.03
CA ALA A 232 3.21 16.62 -26.08
C ALA A 232 3.82 15.30 -25.59
N ILE A 233 3.05 14.54 -24.82
CA ILE A 233 3.44 13.23 -24.30
C ILE A 233 2.57 12.16 -24.96
N VAL A 234 3.21 11.14 -25.53
CA VAL A 234 2.50 10.01 -26.15
C VAL A 234 1.90 9.08 -25.10
N ASP A 235 0.76 8.45 -25.42
CA ASP A 235 0.02 7.59 -24.49
C ASP A 235 0.88 6.46 -23.86
N SER A 236 1.79 5.86 -24.63
CA SER A 236 2.67 4.79 -24.13
C SER A 236 3.61 5.28 -23.03
N ALA A 237 4.11 6.51 -23.13
CA ALA A 237 5.00 7.09 -22.12
C ALA A 237 4.27 7.35 -20.80
N ILE A 238 2.98 7.71 -20.84
CA ILE A 238 2.14 7.84 -19.64
C ILE A 238 1.93 6.49 -18.96
N MET A 239 1.65 5.45 -19.74
CA MET A 239 1.53 4.10 -19.20
C MET A 239 2.83 3.61 -18.60
N ASP A 240 3.96 3.87 -19.26
CA ASP A 240 5.27 3.51 -18.74
C ASP A 240 5.58 4.25 -17.44
N ALA A 241 5.25 5.54 -17.33
CA ALA A 241 5.39 6.29 -16.08
C ALA A 241 4.56 5.68 -14.94
N VAL A 242 3.28 5.39 -15.20
CA VAL A 242 2.36 4.80 -14.20
C VAL A 242 2.77 3.37 -13.78
N LEU A 243 3.25 2.56 -14.73
CA LEU A 243 3.77 1.21 -14.43
C LEU A 243 5.12 1.27 -13.71
N THR A 244 5.94 2.29 -13.99
CA THR A 244 7.23 2.50 -13.32
C THR A 244 7.05 2.92 -11.87
N THR A 245 6.16 3.89 -11.60
CA THR A 245 5.86 4.27 -10.21
C THR A 245 5.30 3.10 -9.41
N SER A 246 4.73 2.07 -10.05
CA SER A 246 4.19 0.86 -9.42
C SER A 246 5.14 -0.36 -9.49
N ALA A 247 6.40 -0.16 -9.86
CA ALA A 247 7.40 -1.22 -9.99
C ALA A 247 8.04 -1.57 -8.63
N PHE A 248 7.21 -2.09 -7.70
CA PHE A 248 7.66 -2.45 -6.36
C PHE A 248 8.82 -3.45 -6.43
N PRO A 249 10.00 -3.15 -5.84
CA PRO A 249 11.19 -3.98 -5.96
C PRO A 249 10.92 -5.46 -5.65
N VAL A 250 11.58 -6.36 -6.38
CA VAL A 250 11.40 -7.83 -6.34
C VAL A 250 10.04 -8.30 -6.87
N ALA A 251 8.93 -7.68 -6.46
CA ALA A 251 7.59 -8.07 -6.87
C ALA A 251 7.35 -7.74 -8.35
N PHE A 252 7.47 -6.48 -8.75
CA PHE A 252 7.22 -6.04 -10.12
C PHE A 252 8.51 -5.51 -10.75
N GLY A 253 8.84 -5.93 -11.97
CA GLY A 253 10.15 -5.67 -12.59
C GLY A 253 10.42 -4.18 -12.89
N ARG A 254 11.59 -3.67 -12.51
CA ARG A 254 12.00 -2.28 -12.84
C ARG A 254 11.86 -1.97 -14.33
N LYS A 255 11.59 -0.71 -14.67
CA LYS A 255 11.42 -0.26 -16.05
C LYS A 255 12.54 0.65 -16.50
N ARG A 256 12.97 0.47 -17.75
CA ARG A 256 13.93 1.36 -18.39
C ARG A 256 13.19 2.47 -19.13
N LEU A 257 13.36 3.71 -18.68
CA LEU A 257 12.71 4.87 -19.26
C LEU A 257 13.74 5.70 -20.04
N SER A 258 13.33 6.21 -21.20
CA SER A 258 14.00 7.37 -21.79
C SER A 258 13.35 8.62 -21.20
N TYR A 259 14.15 9.58 -20.75
CA TYR A 259 13.67 10.75 -20.03
C TYR A 259 14.51 11.97 -20.38
N CYS A 260 13.95 13.15 -20.15
CA CYS A 260 14.61 14.42 -20.31
C CYS A 260 14.95 14.98 -18.93
N ARG A 261 16.23 15.23 -18.69
CA ARG A 261 16.74 15.80 -17.43
C ARG A 261 17.27 17.21 -17.66
N LEU A 262 17.20 18.06 -16.65
CA LEU A 262 17.68 19.43 -16.74
C LEU A 262 19.20 19.44 -16.99
N ALA A 263 19.68 20.17 -18.00
CA ALA A 263 21.10 20.25 -18.30
C ALA A 263 21.86 20.91 -17.13
N ALA A 264 22.78 20.17 -16.51
CA ALA A 264 23.63 20.65 -15.41
C ALA A 264 25.11 20.30 -15.66
N ARG A 265 26.02 20.87 -14.86
CA ARG A 265 27.41 20.40 -14.79
C ARG A 265 27.45 19.08 -14.00
N TYR A 266 27.05 18.00 -14.63
CA TYR A 266 27.21 16.65 -14.09
C TYR A 266 28.66 16.21 -14.24
N MET A 267 29.14 15.34 -13.33
CA MET A 267 30.39 14.64 -13.60
C MET A 267 30.16 13.70 -14.78
N GLU A 268 31.02 13.75 -15.80
CA GLU A 268 30.98 12.79 -16.90
C GLU A 268 31.15 11.38 -16.32
N GLU A 269 30.08 10.58 -16.33
CA GLU A 269 30.24 9.12 -16.31
C GLU A 269 30.97 8.76 -17.60
N ALA A 270 32.19 8.25 -17.48
CA ALA A 270 32.93 7.76 -18.62
C ALA A 270 32.19 6.56 -19.26
N ALA A 271 31.57 6.77 -20.42
CA ALA A 271 31.32 5.70 -21.39
C ALA A 271 31.81 6.15 -22.78
N PRO A 272 32.58 5.31 -23.50
CA PRO A 272 33.29 5.73 -24.71
C PRO A 272 32.35 5.96 -25.89
N LEU A 273 32.67 7.02 -26.62
CA LEU A 273 32.24 7.32 -27.98
C LEU A 273 32.51 6.14 -28.91
N THR A 274 31.46 5.62 -29.53
CA THR A 274 31.50 5.24 -30.95
C THR A 274 30.35 5.95 -31.67
N PRO A 275 30.63 6.86 -32.61
CA PRO A 275 29.59 7.43 -33.45
C PRO A 275 29.22 6.40 -34.53
N ALA A 276 28.36 5.45 -34.18
CA ALA A 276 27.58 4.76 -35.19
C ALA A 276 26.57 5.78 -35.74
N ALA A 277 26.53 5.94 -37.06
CA ALA A 277 25.63 6.85 -37.78
C ALA A 277 24.21 6.76 -37.18
N THR A 278 23.82 7.78 -36.41
CA THR A 278 22.59 7.76 -35.64
C THR A 278 21.43 7.94 -36.62
N PRO A 279 20.45 7.03 -36.68
CA PRO A 279 19.12 7.39 -37.15
C PRO A 279 18.68 8.64 -36.36
N GLN A 280 17.99 9.59 -36.99
CA GLN A 280 17.44 10.73 -36.25
C GLN A 280 16.74 10.23 -34.98
N PRO A 281 17.04 10.77 -33.79
CA PRO A 281 16.45 10.25 -32.58
C PRO A 281 14.93 10.41 -32.69
N GLN A 282 14.22 9.28 -32.56
CA GLN A 282 12.76 9.24 -32.50
C GLN A 282 12.22 10.18 -31.39
N TRP A 283 13.04 10.43 -30.38
CA TRP A 283 12.75 11.16 -29.17
C TRP A 283 13.53 12.48 -29.09
N GLN A 284 12.87 13.56 -28.67
CA GLN A 284 13.45 14.88 -28.46
C GLN A 284 13.10 15.41 -27.07
N CYS A 285 13.97 16.24 -26.52
CA CYS A 285 13.76 16.93 -25.25
C CYS A 285 13.52 18.42 -25.47
N PRO A 286 12.78 19.09 -24.56
CA PRO A 286 12.69 20.55 -24.57
C PRO A 286 14.05 21.23 -24.50
N GLU A 287 14.11 22.49 -24.93
CA GLU A 287 15.32 23.32 -24.77
C GLU A 287 15.74 23.38 -23.29
N GLY A 288 17.05 23.24 -23.03
CA GLY A 288 17.61 23.18 -21.68
C GLY A 288 17.55 21.80 -21.01
N TYR A 289 17.01 20.79 -21.70
CA TYR A 289 16.99 19.40 -21.23
C TYR A 289 17.82 18.48 -22.13
N GLU A 290 18.41 17.46 -21.52
CA GLU A 290 19.19 16.42 -22.19
C GLU A 290 18.44 15.09 -22.15
N LEU A 291 18.45 14.37 -23.27
CA LEU A 291 17.89 13.03 -23.36
C LEU A 291 18.82 12.03 -22.68
N ASP A 292 18.29 11.26 -21.74
CA ASP A 292 19.00 10.18 -21.06
C ASP A 292 18.11 8.93 -20.93
N ARG A 293 18.70 7.82 -20.49
CA ARG A 293 18.02 6.55 -20.29
C ARG A 293 18.54 5.83 -19.06
N ALA A 294 17.65 5.53 -18.12
CA ALA A 294 17.98 4.85 -16.88
C ALA A 294 16.90 3.84 -16.48
N GLU A 295 17.23 2.96 -15.54
CA GLU A 295 16.28 2.05 -14.92
C GLU A 295 15.65 2.72 -13.69
N PHE A 296 14.34 2.62 -13.59
CA PHE A 296 13.54 3.17 -12.51
C PHE A 296 12.67 2.07 -11.88
N ALA A 297 12.42 2.21 -10.59
CA ALA A 297 11.55 1.40 -9.77
C ALA A 297 10.49 2.27 -9.08
N ASP A 298 9.67 1.67 -8.22
CA ASP A 298 8.62 2.33 -7.45
C ASP A 298 9.14 3.59 -6.71
N GLY A 299 8.47 4.73 -6.92
CA GLY A 299 8.78 5.98 -6.23
C GLY A 299 8.51 5.93 -4.73
N GLY A 300 7.62 5.03 -4.31
CA GLY A 300 7.27 4.82 -2.92
C GLY A 300 8.36 4.21 -2.06
N LEU A 301 9.54 3.90 -2.62
CA LEU A 301 10.74 3.53 -1.86
C LEU A 301 11.35 4.73 -1.11
N PHE A 302 11.29 5.93 -1.68
CA PHE A 302 11.86 7.16 -1.09
C PHE A 302 10.84 8.27 -0.90
N ASP A 303 9.75 8.29 -1.67
CA ASP A 303 8.67 9.27 -1.53
C ASP A 303 7.32 8.58 -1.75
N ASN A 304 6.86 7.89 -0.71
CA ASN A 304 5.60 7.14 -0.73
C ASN A 304 4.37 8.05 -0.70
N LEU A 305 4.55 9.32 -0.37
CA LEU A 305 3.48 10.26 -0.04
C LEU A 305 3.82 11.64 -0.63
N PRO A 306 3.65 11.83 -1.94
CA PRO A 306 4.26 12.95 -2.66
C PRO A 306 3.47 14.25 -2.52
N ILE A 307 3.18 14.67 -1.28
CA ILE A 307 2.48 15.94 -1.00
C ILE A 307 3.30 17.17 -1.45
N GLY A 308 4.62 17.07 -1.40
CA GLY A 308 5.51 18.11 -1.93
C GLY A 308 5.32 18.30 -3.43
N LEU A 309 5.20 17.20 -4.19
CA LEU A 309 4.92 17.23 -5.63
C LEU A 309 3.52 17.78 -5.92
N ALA A 310 2.50 17.34 -5.18
CA ALA A 310 1.14 17.87 -5.30
C ALA A 310 1.12 19.40 -5.06
N ARG A 311 1.88 19.89 -4.08
CA ARG A 311 1.98 21.32 -3.78
C ARG A 311 2.66 22.11 -4.89
N VAL A 312 3.80 21.63 -5.40
CA VAL A 312 4.50 22.27 -6.52
C VAL A 312 3.58 22.40 -7.74
N LEU A 313 2.89 21.31 -8.10
CA LEU A 313 1.98 21.30 -9.25
C LEU A 313 0.75 22.19 -9.04
N ALA A 314 0.22 22.26 -7.82
CA ALA A 314 -0.95 23.07 -7.52
C ALA A 314 -0.62 24.56 -7.43
N GLU A 315 0.52 24.95 -6.87
CA GLU A 315 0.76 26.34 -6.46
C GLU A 315 1.76 27.09 -7.33
N ASP A 316 2.75 26.41 -7.91
CA ASP A 316 3.85 27.06 -8.62
C ASP A 316 3.54 27.29 -10.12
N ARG A 317 2.25 27.21 -10.50
CA ARG A 317 1.77 27.39 -11.88
C ARG A 317 1.66 28.88 -12.23
N VAL A 318 2.19 29.29 -13.40
CA VAL A 318 2.37 30.71 -13.77
C VAL A 318 1.09 31.52 -13.98
N ASP A 319 -0.02 30.85 -14.29
CA ASP A 319 -1.34 31.45 -14.51
C ASP A 319 -2.15 31.58 -13.22
N VAL A 320 -1.65 31.09 -12.08
CA VAL A 320 -2.32 31.21 -10.78
C VAL A 320 -2.33 32.67 -10.35
N PRO A 321 -3.51 33.28 -10.14
CA PRO A 321 -3.60 34.67 -9.70
C PRO A 321 -2.89 34.88 -8.36
N ARG A 322 -2.26 36.05 -8.17
CA ARG A 322 -1.60 36.40 -6.90
C ARG A 322 -2.57 36.44 -5.71
N ASP A 323 -3.86 36.61 -5.97
CA ASP A 323 -4.95 36.61 -4.99
C ASP A 323 -5.76 35.30 -4.99
N ALA A 324 -5.23 34.22 -5.61
CA ALA A 324 -5.85 32.91 -5.56
C ALA A 324 -6.05 32.42 -4.13
N LEU A 325 -7.16 31.71 -3.91
CA LEU A 325 -7.44 31.11 -2.61
C LEU A 325 -6.40 30.04 -2.24
N PRO A 326 -6.15 29.81 -0.94
CA PRO A 326 -5.27 28.74 -0.48
C PRO A 326 -5.73 27.37 -1.00
N VAL A 327 -4.78 26.46 -1.20
CA VAL A 327 -5.08 25.10 -1.65
C VAL A 327 -5.40 24.19 -0.46
N SER A 328 -6.48 23.43 -0.58
CA SER A 328 -6.82 22.33 0.33
C SER A 328 -6.21 21.02 -0.18
N TYR A 329 -5.37 20.40 0.63
CA TYR A 329 -4.72 19.13 0.35
C TYR A 329 -5.48 17.99 1.00
N VAL A 330 -5.90 17.02 0.19
CA VAL A 330 -6.46 15.75 0.65
C VAL A 330 -5.37 14.70 0.57
N TYR A 331 -4.90 14.26 1.73
CA TYR A 331 -3.94 13.19 1.89
C TYR A 331 -4.69 11.87 2.11
N LEU A 332 -4.56 10.95 1.15
CA LEU A 332 -5.15 9.62 1.20
C LEU A 332 -4.14 8.64 1.81
N ASP A 333 -4.38 8.22 3.05
CA ASP A 333 -3.54 7.27 3.80
C ASP A 333 -4.30 5.99 4.18
N PRO A 334 -4.11 4.87 3.47
CA PRO A 334 -4.77 3.59 3.76
C PRO A 334 -4.21 2.91 5.02
N ASN A 335 -3.09 3.39 5.57
CA ASN A 335 -2.47 2.83 6.78
C ASN A 335 -2.95 3.52 8.06
N ARG A 336 -3.59 4.68 7.96
CA ARG A 336 -4.17 5.37 9.11
C ARG A 336 -5.54 4.77 9.43
N THR A 337 -5.68 4.10 10.57
CA THR A 337 -6.93 3.43 10.95
C THR A 337 -7.71 4.17 12.04
N ARG A 338 -9.05 4.05 12.04
CA ARG A 338 -9.94 4.52 13.13
C ARG A 338 -10.21 3.45 14.19
N TYR A 339 -10.05 2.18 13.82
CA TYR A 339 -10.15 1.05 14.75
C TYR A 339 -8.82 0.80 15.47
N GLN A 340 -8.89 0.22 16.67
CA GLN A 340 -7.71 -0.12 17.47
C GLN A 340 -6.95 -1.29 16.85
N GLN A 341 -5.74 -1.00 16.36
CA GLN A 341 -4.76 -2.02 16.03
C GLN A 341 -4.03 -2.48 17.30
N PRO A 342 -3.75 -3.79 17.44
CA PRO A 342 -2.91 -4.27 18.52
C PRO A 342 -1.52 -3.63 18.46
N LYS A 343 -1.07 -3.03 19.57
CA LYS A 343 0.29 -2.52 19.67
C LYS A 343 1.25 -3.70 19.62
N THR A 344 2.18 -3.69 18.67
CA THR A 344 3.31 -4.62 18.69
C THR A 344 4.06 -4.48 20.01
N ARG A 345 4.39 -5.60 20.65
CA ARG A 345 5.21 -5.59 21.87
C ARG A 345 6.54 -4.92 21.53
N LYS A 346 6.71 -3.68 21.99
CA LYS A 346 8.03 -3.06 22.08
C LYS A 346 8.64 -3.48 23.41
N PHE A 347 9.97 -3.52 23.49
CA PHE A 347 10.68 -3.61 24.77
C PHE A 347 10.48 -2.30 25.55
N GLU A 348 9.25 -2.00 25.97
CA GLU A 348 8.83 -0.73 26.60
C GLU A 348 9.56 -0.50 27.92
N ALA A 349 10.02 -1.57 28.58
CA ALA A 349 10.81 -1.50 29.81
C ALA A 349 12.07 -0.62 29.63
N CYS A 350 12.72 -0.65 28.47
CA CYS A 350 13.89 0.18 28.19
C CYS A 350 13.57 1.65 27.90
N TYR A 351 12.30 1.98 27.65
CA TYR A 351 11.82 3.35 27.38
C TYR A 351 11.03 3.94 28.55
N GLY A 352 10.89 3.20 29.66
CA GLY A 352 10.20 3.66 30.86
C GLY A 352 11.04 4.61 31.71
N ALA A 353 10.42 5.25 32.70
CA ALA A 353 11.11 6.18 33.60
C ALA A 353 12.23 5.52 34.43
N ASN A 354 12.19 4.19 34.63
CA ASN A 354 13.19 3.41 35.33
C ASN A 354 13.52 2.14 34.51
N PRO A 355 14.41 2.23 33.51
CA PRO A 355 14.72 1.08 32.67
C PRO A 355 15.53 0.01 33.44
N PRO A 356 15.32 -1.30 33.15
CA PRO A 356 16.17 -2.35 33.68
C PRO A 356 17.64 -2.14 33.31
N ALA A 357 18.57 -2.50 34.20
CA ALA A 357 20.02 -2.38 33.94
C ALA A 357 20.50 -3.14 32.69
N ALA A 358 19.75 -4.15 32.23
CA ALA A 358 20.04 -4.87 30.99
C ALA A 358 19.89 -3.98 29.74
N CYS A 359 19.11 -2.90 29.79
CA CYS A 359 18.94 -1.96 28.68
C CYS A 359 20.21 -1.12 28.42
N ASP A 360 21.12 -1.03 29.39
CA ASP A 360 22.43 -0.37 29.22
C ASP A 360 23.44 -1.28 28.51
N GLN A 361 23.12 -2.56 28.32
CA GLN A 361 23.96 -3.51 27.60
C GLN A 361 23.54 -3.56 26.13
N MET A 362 24.48 -3.25 25.23
CA MET A 362 24.23 -3.37 23.80
C MET A 362 24.08 -4.84 23.41
N GLU A 363 22.96 -5.16 22.76
CA GLU A 363 22.74 -6.45 22.09
C GLU A 363 23.18 -6.35 20.63
N TYR A 364 23.93 -7.36 20.18
CA TYR A 364 24.28 -7.53 18.77
C TYR A 364 23.73 -8.87 18.29
N SER A 365 22.47 -8.87 17.86
CA SER A 365 21.82 -10.00 17.19
C SER A 365 21.49 -9.65 15.75
N PHE A 366 21.33 -10.65 14.90
CA PHE A 366 20.85 -10.42 13.53
C PHE A 366 19.51 -9.64 13.53
N SER A 367 18.64 -9.88 14.52
CA SER A 367 17.40 -9.12 14.71
C SER A 367 17.64 -7.66 15.09
N SER A 368 18.56 -7.34 16.00
CA SER A 368 18.84 -5.95 16.36
C SER A 368 19.48 -5.19 15.21
N GLU A 369 20.43 -5.80 14.49
CA GLU A 369 21.10 -5.18 13.34
C GLU A 369 20.15 -4.99 12.15
N SER A 370 19.32 -6.00 11.84
CA SER A 370 18.32 -5.88 10.76
C SER A 370 17.22 -4.87 11.08
N SER A 371 16.91 -4.64 12.37
CA SER A 371 15.92 -3.63 12.77
C SER A 371 16.31 -2.21 12.34
N MET A 372 17.62 -1.87 12.33
CA MET A 372 18.11 -0.59 11.83
C MET A 372 17.89 -0.48 10.32
N LEU A 373 18.22 -1.51 9.54
CA LEU A 373 18.08 -1.50 8.08
C LEU A 373 16.61 -1.41 7.64
N LEU A 374 15.74 -2.19 8.26
CA LEU A 374 14.30 -2.14 8.00
C LEU A 374 13.70 -0.79 8.45
N GLY A 375 14.16 -0.26 9.60
CA GLY A 375 13.79 1.06 10.09
C GLY A 375 14.28 2.20 9.19
N ALA A 376 15.45 2.06 8.57
CA ALA A 376 16.01 3.02 7.62
C ALA A 376 15.13 3.11 6.36
N LEU A 377 14.74 1.98 5.77
CA LEU A 377 13.80 1.97 4.64
C LEU A 377 12.45 2.59 5.01
N GLY A 378 11.88 2.19 6.16
CA GLY A 378 10.60 2.75 6.62
C GLY A 378 10.65 4.26 6.85
N SER A 379 11.76 4.78 7.39
CA SER A 379 11.95 6.22 7.59
C SER A 379 12.24 6.97 6.29
N ALA A 380 13.03 6.42 5.36
CA ALA A 380 13.30 7.03 4.07
C ALA A 380 12.01 7.30 3.29
N ARG A 381 11.08 6.32 3.26
CA ARG A 381 9.77 6.42 2.59
C ARG A 381 8.90 7.60 3.06
N ARG A 382 9.09 8.07 4.30
CA ARG A 382 8.31 9.13 4.94
C ARG A 382 9.13 10.40 5.22
N TYR A 383 10.43 10.36 4.95
CA TYR A 383 11.33 11.48 5.24
C TYR A 383 10.91 12.72 4.48
N GLU A 384 10.46 12.57 3.23
CA GLU A 384 9.99 13.69 2.42
C GLU A 384 8.72 14.32 2.92
N LEU A 385 7.78 13.50 3.40
CA LEU A 385 6.60 14.02 4.08
C LEU A 385 6.99 14.82 5.32
N TYR A 386 7.92 14.29 6.14
CA TYR A 386 8.42 14.99 7.31
C TYR A 386 9.07 16.33 6.93
N ARG A 387 9.98 16.32 5.95
CA ARG A 387 10.68 17.52 5.46
C ARG A 387 9.70 18.57 4.93
N GLU A 388 8.70 18.16 4.16
CA GLU A 388 7.71 19.06 3.59
C GLU A 388 6.81 19.65 4.69
N LEU A 389 6.22 18.84 5.56
CA LEU A 389 5.29 19.30 6.60
C LEU A 389 5.96 20.11 7.73
N THR A 390 7.27 19.97 7.91
CA THR A 390 8.05 20.78 8.87
C THR A 390 8.67 22.02 8.25
N SER A 391 8.50 22.24 6.95
CA SER A 391 9.03 23.42 6.27
C SER A 391 8.25 24.70 6.60
N ASP A 392 8.89 25.83 6.33
CA ASP A 392 8.27 27.17 6.39
C ASP A 392 6.98 27.30 5.55
N ARG A 393 6.79 26.43 4.55
CA ARG A 393 5.59 26.41 3.71
C ARG A 393 4.34 26.01 4.48
N TRP A 394 4.45 25.20 5.54
CA TRP A 394 3.31 24.74 6.33
C TRP A 394 3.20 25.42 7.70
N ALA A 395 4.29 26.04 8.16
CA ALA A 395 4.39 26.63 9.49
C ALA A 395 3.58 27.93 9.70
N TYR A 396 3.11 28.58 8.63
CA TYR A 396 2.49 29.92 8.65
C TYR A 396 0.99 29.94 8.33
N ASN A 397 0.30 28.81 8.46
CA ASN A 397 -1.17 28.77 8.30
C ASN A 397 -1.86 29.48 9.47
N LEU A 398 -2.68 30.50 9.19
CA LEU A 398 -3.30 31.33 10.22
C LEU A 398 -4.36 30.60 11.06
N SER A 399 -5.17 29.71 10.48
CA SER A 399 -6.15 28.93 11.25
C SER A 399 -5.46 27.93 12.18
N SER A 400 -4.40 27.29 11.70
CA SER A 400 -3.56 26.37 12.47
C SER A 400 -2.87 27.08 13.64
N LEU A 401 -2.32 28.27 13.40
CA LEU A 401 -1.74 29.11 14.47
C LEU A 401 -2.80 29.53 15.51
N SER A 402 -4.05 29.75 15.08
CA SER A 402 -5.17 30.00 16.00
C SER A 402 -5.46 28.78 16.88
N TYR A 403 -5.37 27.57 16.33
CA TYR A 403 -5.54 26.32 17.09
C TYR A 403 -4.38 26.08 18.06
N GLU A 404 -3.14 26.30 17.63
CA GLU A 404 -1.94 26.17 18.47
C GLU A 404 -1.95 27.15 19.65
N LEU A 405 -2.38 28.40 19.41
CA LEU A 405 -2.59 29.38 20.46
C LEU A 405 -3.72 28.95 21.42
N ALA A 406 -4.79 28.36 20.90
CA ALA A 406 -5.86 27.83 21.72
C ALA A 406 -5.38 26.72 22.65
N ASP A 407 -4.52 25.82 22.17
CA ASP A 407 -3.93 24.75 22.97
C ASP A 407 -3.01 25.28 24.06
N SER A 408 -2.12 26.21 23.72
CA SER A 408 -1.25 26.89 24.68
C SER A 408 -2.04 27.57 25.81
N LEU A 409 -3.19 28.15 25.49
CA LEU A 409 -4.08 28.80 26.45
C LEU A 409 -4.90 27.81 27.28
N ALA A 410 -5.27 26.66 26.73
CA ALA A 410 -5.98 25.61 27.45
C ALA A 410 -5.11 24.97 28.54
N GLU A 411 -3.79 24.97 28.37
CA GLU A 411 -2.81 24.46 29.33
C GLU A 411 -2.41 25.49 30.40
N SER A 412 -2.68 26.79 30.18
CA SER A 412 -2.37 27.86 31.12
C SER A 412 -3.23 27.79 32.39
N THR A 413 -2.60 27.97 33.55
CA THR A 413 -3.29 28.01 34.86
C THR A 413 -4.12 29.28 35.08
N ASN A 414 -3.94 30.31 34.24
CA ASN A 414 -4.71 31.55 34.29
C ASN A 414 -5.61 31.66 33.04
N PRO A 415 -6.94 31.56 33.19
CA PRO A 415 -7.85 31.74 32.07
C PRO A 415 -7.79 33.19 31.58
N SER A 416 -7.31 33.37 30.35
CA SER A 416 -7.21 34.69 29.71
C SER A 416 -8.57 35.09 29.12
N ASP A 417 -9.07 36.30 29.41
CA ASP A 417 -10.30 36.82 28.77
C ASP A 417 -9.96 37.38 27.38
N CYS A 418 -10.52 36.75 26.35
CA CYS A 418 -10.31 37.13 24.95
C CYS A 418 -11.53 37.80 24.31
N ASN A 419 -12.59 38.08 25.06
CA ASN A 419 -13.84 38.65 24.53
C ASN A 419 -13.63 40.00 23.83
N ASN A 420 -12.67 40.80 24.32
CA ASN A 420 -12.32 42.09 23.70
C ASN A 420 -11.54 41.94 22.40
N GLU A 421 -10.73 40.88 22.27
CA GLU A 421 -9.96 40.63 21.05
C GLU A 421 -10.77 39.88 20.00
N LEU A 422 -11.69 39.00 20.41
CA LEU A 422 -12.56 38.23 19.52
C LEU A 422 -14.05 38.58 19.72
N PRO A 423 -14.49 39.80 19.38
CA PRO A 423 -15.86 40.27 19.64
C PRO A 423 -16.88 39.71 18.62
N PHE A 424 -16.76 38.45 18.22
CA PHE A 424 -17.54 37.85 17.12
C PHE A 424 -18.73 37.00 17.59
N PHE A 425 -18.80 36.67 18.87
CA PHE A 425 -19.70 35.64 19.41
C PHE A 425 -20.90 36.25 20.15
N GLU A 426 -22.03 35.54 20.23
CA GLU A 426 -23.23 36.01 20.93
C GLU A 426 -23.05 36.09 22.46
N GLY A 427 -22.29 35.15 23.04
CA GLY A 427 -21.99 35.06 24.47
C GLY A 427 -20.50 35.11 24.81
N LYS A 428 -20.17 34.99 26.10
CA LYS A 428 -18.80 34.79 26.56
C LYS A 428 -18.40 33.34 26.31
N LEU A 429 -17.32 33.14 25.56
CA LEU A 429 -16.71 31.82 25.35
C LEU A 429 -15.42 31.74 26.14
N ASP A 430 -15.00 30.52 26.46
CA ASP A 430 -13.61 30.28 26.85
C ASP A 430 -12.67 30.72 25.73
N CYS A 431 -11.51 31.28 26.06
CA CYS A 431 -10.62 31.83 25.03
C CYS A 431 -10.10 30.77 24.07
N SER A 432 -9.78 29.56 24.56
CA SER A 432 -9.34 28.47 23.69
C SER A 432 -10.45 28.08 22.71
N GLN A 433 -11.69 28.05 23.19
CA GLN A 433 -12.86 27.78 22.36
C GLN A 433 -13.10 28.89 21.31
N ALA A 434 -13.03 30.16 21.73
CA ALA A 434 -13.17 31.33 20.85
C ALA A 434 -12.14 31.33 19.71
N LEU A 435 -10.88 31.01 20.02
CA LEU A 435 -9.80 30.91 19.05
C LEU A 435 -10.01 29.78 18.04
N ARG A 436 -10.50 28.62 18.50
CA ARG A 436 -10.83 27.50 17.60
C ARG A 436 -11.97 27.86 16.65
N TYR A 437 -13.04 28.49 17.14
CA TYR A 437 -14.10 28.96 16.24
C TYR A 437 -13.58 30.02 15.26
N ALA A 438 -12.78 30.97 15.72
CA ALA A 438 -12.23 32.01 14.85
C ALA A 438 -11.35 31.45 13.72
N GLY A 439 -10.52 30.44 14.01
CA GLY A 439 -9.76 29.72 12.99
C GLY A 439 -10.66 29.00 11.98
N ARG A 440 -11.70 28.30 12.45
CA ARG A 440 -12.63 27.56 11.58
C ARG A 440 -13.45 28.46 10.66
N LEU A 441 -13.86 29.66 11.12
CA LEU A 441 -14.58 30.60 10.26
C LEU A 441 -13.73 31.10 9.09
N LEU A 442 -12.41 31.20 9.27
CA LEU A 442 -11.51 31.51 8.16
C LEU A 442 -11.51 30.39 7.11
N GLU A 443 -11.43 29.12 7.54
CA GLU A 443 -11.53 27.96 6.66
C GLU A 443 -12.89 27.96 5.92
N ILE A 444 -14.01 28.08 6.64
CA ILE A 444 -15.35 28.17 6.04
C ILE A 444 -15.45 29.29 4.98
N ALA A 445 -14.79 30.43 5.21
CA ALA A 445 -14.80 31.56 4.28
C ALA A 445 -14.02 31.29 2.97
N TYR A 446 -13.00 30.42 3.02
CA TYR A 446 -12.28 29.95 1.84
C TYR A 446 -13.07 28.92 1.04
N ASP A 447 -13.98 28.19 1.68
CA ASP A 447 -14.67 27.06 1.06
C ASP A 447 -15.99 27.49 0.42
N ARG A 448 -16.64 28.52 0.98
CA ARG A 448 -18.00 28.94 0.62
C ARG A 448 -18.05 30.33 -0.01
N THR A 449 -18.97 30.50 -0.97
CA THR A 449 -19.37 31.82 -1.50
C THR A 449 -20.38 32.48 -0.57
N GLU A 450 -21.24 31.66 0.02
CA GLU A 450 -22.21 32.01 1.04
C GLU A 450 -22.09 30.99 2.18
N ALA A 451 -21.58 31.47 3.31
CA ALA A 451 -21.25 30.66 4.48
C ALA A 451 -22.40 30.63 5.48
N SER A 452 -22.66 29.44 6.01
CA SER A 452 -23.61 29.24 7.10
C SER A 452 -23.01 29.70 8.42
N ILE A 453 -23.62 30.72 9.01
CA ILE A 453 -23.23 31.23 10.32
C ILE A 453 -24.06 30.51 11.39
N THR A 454 -23.39 29.66 12.15
CA THR A 454 -23.96 28.88 13.25
C THR A 454 -23.56 29.46 14.61
N SER A 455 -24.31 29.12 15.65
CA SER A 455 -23.89 29.37 17.03
C SER A 455 -22.49 28.78 17.27
N PRO A 456 -21.58 29.49 17.97
CA PRO A 456 -21.80 30.69 18.80
C PRO A 456 -21.55 32.03 18.12
N PHE A 457 -21.37 32.10 16.79
CA PHE A 457 -21.15 33.37 16.10
C PHE A 457 -22.36 34.29 16.19
N SER A 458 -22.12 35.61 16.15
CA SER A 458 -23.15 36.63 16.07
C SER A 458 -23.09 37.31 14.72
N VAL A 459 -24.11 37.07 13.89
CA VAL A 459 -24.27 37.71 12.57
C VAL A 459 -24.14 39.23 12.67
N GLN A 460 -24.80 39.84 13.67
CA GLN A 460 -24.77 41.28 13.90
C GLN A 460 -23.37 41.78 14.24
N LYS A 461 -22.61 41.07 15.07
CA LYS A 461 -21.26 41.50 15.45
C LYS A 461 -20.27 41.35 14.29
N LEU A 462 -20.36 40.26 13.53
CA LEU A 462 -19.56 40.07 12.30
C LEU A 462 -19.84 41.18 11.28
N ALA A 463 -21.10 41.51 11.05
CA ALA A 463 -21.50 42.59 10.14
C ALA A 463 -21.04 43.98 10.62
N ARG A 464 -21.19 44.30 11.91
CA ARG A 464 -20.72 45.57 12.50
C ARG A 464 -19.22 45.80 12.35
N HIS A 465 -18.43 44.72 12.36
CA HIS A 465 -16.98 44.79 12.12
C HIS A 465 -16.60 44.72 10.63
N GLY A 466 -17.58 44.70 9.72
CA GLY A 466 -17.36 44.63 8.28
C GLY A 466 -16.85 43.28 7.77
N LEU A 467 -16.96 42.22 8.59
CA LEU A 467 -16.42 40.88 8.30
C LEU A 467 -17.40 39.97 7.57
N ALA A 468 -18.70 40.23 7.72
CA ALA A 468 -19.77 39.53 7.01
C ALA A 468 -20.70 40.56 6.34
N LYS A 469 -21.15 40.24 5.13
CA LYS A 469 -22.02 41.09 4.30
C LYS A 469 -23.13 40.25 3.69
N ARG A 470 -24.19 40.90 3.21
CA ARG A 470 -25.33 40.25 2.54
C ARG A 470 -25.87 39.05 3.33
N CYS A 471 -26.11 39.26 4.63
CA CYS A 471 -26.60 38.20 5.50
C CYS A 471 -28.12 38.03 5.37
N HIS A 472 -28.56 36.81 5.15
CA HIS A 472 -29.96 36.42 5.05
C HIS A 472 -30.31 35.46 6.18
N GLU A 473 -31.26 35.83 7.03
CA GLU A 473 -31.76 34.93 8.09
C GLU A 473 -32.41 33.70 7.46
N THR A 474 -32.02 32.53 7.95
CA THR A 474 -32.56 31.25 7.49
C THR A 474 -33.89 30.99 8.20
N ARG A 475 -34.98 30.98 7.43
CA ARG A 475 -36.30 30.51 7.90
C ARG A 475 -36.50 29.01 7.71
N ALA A 476 -35.51 28.32 7.15
CA ALA A 476 -35.56 26.89 6.95
C ALA A 476 -35.62 26.20 8.32
N GLU A 477 -36.60 25.32 8.51
CA GLU A 477 -36.64 24.38 9.64
C GLU A 477 -35.54 23.34 9.44
N THR A 478 -34.28 23.74 9.60
CA THR A 478 -33.17 22.79 9.71
C THR A 478 -33.06 22.35 11.17
N GLU A 479 -32.80 21.07 11.41
CA GLU A 479 -32.52 20.57 12.77
C GLU A 479 -31.25 21.18 13.38
N LEU A 480 -30.41 21.78 12.53
CA LEU A 480 -29.21 22.53 12.87
C LEU A 480 -29.54 24.02 12.97
N SER A 481 -29.11 24.67 14.05
CA SER A 481 -29.35 26.09 14.35
C SER A 481 -28.48 27.04 13.52
N VAL A 482 -28.67 27.00 12.20
CA VAL A 482 -28.12 27.99 11.25
C VAL A 482 -28.86 29.31 11.48
N GLN A 483 -28.14 30.39 11.80
CA GLN A 483 -28.72 31.69 12.09
C GLN A 483 -28.95 32.50 10.80
N ALA A 484 -27.94 32.51 9.94
CA ALA A 484 -27.98 33.23 8.68
C ALA A 484 -26.98 32.65 7.68
N LEU A 485 -27.26 32.89 6.41
CA LEU A 485 -26.33 32.73 5.30
C LEU A 485 -25.66 34.07 5.03
N CYS A 486 -24.33 34.12 5.03
CA CYS A 486 -23.57 35.36 4.90
C CYS A 486 -22.41 35.22 3.92
N VAL A 487 -22.06 36.31 3.25
CA VAL A 487 -20.80 36.41 2.51
C VAL A 487 -19.73 36.92 3.48
N VAL A 488 -18.80 36.03 3.85
CA VAL A 488 -17.66 36.38 4.72
C VAL A 488 -16.54 36.96 3.86
N ASP A 489 -16.08 38.17 4.21
CA ASP A 489 -14.97 38.82 3.55
C ASP A 489 -13.66 38.20 4.06
N TYR A 490 -13.23 37.09 3.45
CA TYR A 490 -12.09 36.29 3.92
C TYR A 490 -10.81 37.13 4.06
N ALA A 491 -10.55 38.07 3.14
CA ALA A 491 -9.38 38.93 3.18
C ALA A 491 -9.41 39.91 4.37
N ALA A 492 -10.58 40.53 4.62
CA ALA A 492 -10.76 41.37 5.80
C ALA A 492 -10.70 40.55 7.10
N TYR A 493 -11.36 39.39 7.12
CA TYR A 493 -11.41 38.48 8.27
C TYR A 493 -10.02 37.99 8.65
N ARG A 494 -9.24 37.49 7.69
CA ARG A 494 -7.86 37.05 7.86
C ARG A 494 -6.99 38.15 8.47
N ARG A 495 -7.06 39.37 7.93
CA ARG A 495 -6.29 40.52 8.43
C ARG A 495 -6.64 40.83 9.88
N VAL A 496 -7.94 40.86 10.21
CA VAL A 496 -8.39 41.09 11.58
C VAL A 496 -7.93 39.95 12.48
N LEU A 497 -8.12 38.69 12.09
CA LEU A 497 -7.69 37.53 12.88
C LEU A 497 -6.20 37.59 13.20
N ALA A 498 -5.32 37.82 12.22
CA ALA A 498 -3.89 37.92 12.44
C ALA A 498 -3.50 39.02 13.44
N GLN A 499 -4.15 40.18 13.37
CA GLN A 499 -3.95 41.27 14.33
C GLN A 499 -4.38 40.88 15.74
N ARG A 500 -5.49 40.13 15.88
CA ARG A 500 -6.00 39.68 17.18
C ARG A 500 -5.12 38.60 17.79
N LEU A 501 -4.69 37.61 16.99
CA LEU A 501 -3.76 36.58 17.43
C LEU A 501 -2.44 37.20 17.93
N SER A 502 -1.88 38.17 17.18
CA SER A 502 -0.65 38.86 17.58
C SER A 502 -0.78 39.50 18.98
N ARG A 503 -1.88 40.24 19.21
CA ARG A 503 -2.14 40.89 20.51
C ARG A 503 -2.35 39.89 21.65
N LEU A 504 -2.92 38.73 21.36
CA LEU A 504 -3.16 37.69 22.36
C LEU A 504 -1.84 37.02 22.76
N VAL A 505 -0.98 36.71 21.79
CA VAL A 505 0.36 36.14 22.07
C VAL A 505 1.23 37.11 22.87
N ASP A 506 1.19 38.41 22.58
CA ASP A 506 1.95 39.43 23.34
C ASP A 506 1.55 39.49 24.83
N ARG A 507 0.35 39.00 25.18
CA ARG A 507 -0.18 38.96 26.55
C ARG A 507 0.07 37.64 27.28
N LEU A 508 0.57 36.61 26.60
CA LEU A 508 0.84 35.32 27.21
C LEU A 508 1.97 35.40 28.25
N PRO A 509 1.85 34.71 29.40
CA PRO A 509 2.96 34.55 30.33
C PRO A 509 4.12 33.84 29.63
N GLY A 510 5.31 34.44 29.62
CA GLY A 510 6.50 33.84 29.02
C GLY A 510 6.71 34.12 27.53
N GLN A 511 5.84 34.92 26.88
CA GLN A 511 5.97 35.41 25.48
C GLN A 511 6.58 34.37 24.52
N ASP A 512 5.75 33.54 23.89
CA ASP A 512 6.21 32.65 22.84
C ASP A 512 6.62 33.46 21.59
N GLU A 513 7.88 33.90 21.56
CA GLU A 513 8.44 34.73 20.49
C GLU A 513 8.39 34.01 19.13
N ASN A 514 8.50 32.68 19.13
CA ASN A 514 8.41 31.86 17.92
C ASN A 514 6.99 31.92 17.35
N LEU A 515 5.98 31.66 18.18
CA LEU A 515 4.58 31.75 17.79
C LEU A 515 4.22 33.17 17.34
N ALA A 516 4.68 34.20 18.05
CA ALA A 516 4.48 35.60 17.66
C ALA A 516 5.09 35.91 16.28
N GLN A 517 6.30 35.43 16.01
CA GLN A 517 6.95 35.61 14.71
C GLN A 517 6.21 34.88 13.59
N ARG A 518 5.75 33.65 13.84
CA ARG A 518 4.96 32.86 12.88
C ARG A 518 3.65 33.54 12.54
N ILE A 519 2.93 34.12 13.51
CA ILE A 519 1.70 34.89 13.28
C ILE A 519 1.98 36.14 12.44
N ARG A 520 3.07 36.87 12.73
CA ARG A 520 3.47 38.04 11.93
C ARG A 520 3.80 37.65 10.48
N LYS A 521 4.49 36.53 10.26
CA LYS A 521 4.78 36.01 8.91
C LYS A 521 3.51 35.54 8.20
N ALA A 522 2.62 34.83 8.90
CA ALA A 522 1.33 34.40 8.38
C ALA A 522 0.53 35.58 7.82
N ALA A 523 0.53 36.72 8.51
CA ALA A 523 -0.18 37.92 8.07
C ALA A 523 0.22 38.46 6.68
N LEU A 524 1.41 38.09 6.17
CA LEU A 524 1.96 38.62 4.91
C LEU A 524 1.56 37.84 3.66
N ALA A 525 1.23 36.54 3.79
CA ALA A 525 1.03 35.64 2.65
C ALA A 525 -0.18 34.73 2.89
N MET A 526 -1.22 34.89 2.07
CA MET A 526 -2.46 34.11 2.18
C MET A 526 -2.28 32.69 1.67
N GLU A 527 -1.38 32.47 0.70
CA GLU A 527 -1.06 31.15 0.17
C GLU A 527 -0.56 30.16 1.23
N ASN A 528 -0.15 30.64 2.42
CA ASN A 528 0.25 29.80 3.54
C ASN A 528 -0.90 29.21 4.35
N ASP A 529 -2.14 29.63 4.12
CA ASP A 529 -3.31 29.07 4.81
C ASP A 529 -3.77 27.71 4.20
N ARG A 530 -2.80 26.89 3.77
CA ARG A 530 -3.01 25.54 3.21
C ARG A 530 -3.72 24.64 4.20
N ILE A 531 -4.79 23.97 3.79
CA ILE A 531 -5.53 23.05 4.65
C ILE A 531 -5.08 21.63 4.36
N LEU A 532 -4.66 20.85 5.35
CA LEU A 532 -4.35 19.43 5.19
C LEU A 532 -5.45 18.57 5.82
N ARG A 533 -6.11 17.75 5.00
CA ARG A 533 -7.09 16.75 5.43
C ARG A 533 -6.53 15.36 5.19
N VAL A 534 -6.51 14.53 6.23
CA VAL A 534 -5.97 13.17 6.15
C VAL A 534 -7.11 12.17 6.32
N THR A 535 -7.24 11.24 5.39
CA THR A 535 -8.25 10.18 5.49
C THR A 535 -7.87 9.14 6.54
N SER A 536 -8.80 8.25 6.84
CA SER A 536 -8.55 7.13 7.74
C SER A 536 -9.46 5.97 7.37
N ARG A 537 -9.06 4.76 7.76
CA ARG A 537 -9.77 3.52 7.46
C ARG A 537 -10.59 3.01 8.65
N GLY A 538 -11.90 2.82 8.47
CA GLY A 538 -12.83 2.38 9.51
C GLY A 538 -12.78 0.90 9.84
N ALA A 539 -12.40 0.07 8.86
CA ALA A 539 -12.44 -1.38 8.96
C ALA A 539 -11.14 -2.05 8.48
N PRO A 540 -10.84 -3.29 8.94
CA PRO A 540 -9.82 -4.09 8.29
C PRO A 540 -10.23 -4.43 6.85
N ILE A 541 -9.23 -4.62 5.99
CA ILE A 541 -9.39 -4.98 4.58
C ILE A 541 -8.57 -6.21 4.24
N THR A 542 -8.94 -6.91 3.19
CA THR A 542 -8.22 -8.11 2.73
C THR A 542 -6.83 -7.76 2.18
N GLY A 543 -6.68 -6.56 1.61
CA GLY A 543 -5.41 -6.00 1.14
C GLY A 543 -4.38 -5.69 2.23
N THR A 544 -4.64 -6.02 3.50
CA THR A 544 -3.61 -6.06 4.56
C THR A 544 -3.15 -7.47 4.93
N LEU A 545 -3.79 -8.51 4.42
CA LEU A 545 -3.33 -9.89 4.59
C LEU A 545 -2.14 -10.16 3.66
N LEU A 546 -1.31 -11.14 3.99
CA LEU A 546 -0.22 -11.61 3.13
C LEU A 546 0.71 -10.48 2.67
N GLU A 547 1.21 -9.67 3.61
CA GLU A 547 2.12 -8.55 3.32
C GLU A 547 1.59 -7.55 2.29
N ASP A 548 0.31 -7.20 2.40
CA ASP A 548 -0.40 -6.32 1.48
C ASP A 548 -0.64 -6.89 0.07
N PHE A 549 -0.73 -8.23 -0.09
CA PHE A 549 -1.11 -8.90 -1.35
C PHE A 549 -2.40 -9.73 -1.26
N GLY A 550 -3.01 -9.85 -0.09
CA GLY A 550 -4.14 -10.74 0.16
C GLY A 550 -5.37 -10.49 -0.71
N ALA A 551 -5.62 -9.25 -1.12
CA ALA A 551 -6.76 -8.91 -1.96
C ALA A 551 -6.70 -9.59 -3.34
N PHE A 552 -5.51 -9.91 -3.87
CA PHE A 552 -5.39 -10.55 -5.19
C PHE A 552 -5.86 -12.02 -5.20
N LEU A 553 -6.03 -12.66 -4.04
CA LEU A 553 -6.49 -14.05 -3.95
C LEU A 553 -7.91 -14.27 -4.50
N GLU A 554 -8.76 -13.25 -4.50
CA GLU A 554 -10.18 -13.40 -4.80
C GLU A 554 -10.81 -12.07 -5.26
N LEU A 555 -11.70 -12.12 -6.26
CA LEU A 555 -12.43 -10.95 -6.76
C LEU A 555 -13.24 -10.28 -5.65
N LYS A 556 -14.00 -11.07 -4.89
CA LYS A 556 -14.87 -10.57 -3.80
C LYS A 556 -14.08 -9.88 -2.68
N PHE A 557 -12.81 -10.24 -2.49
CA PHE A 557 -11.91 -9.56 -1.54
C PHE A 557 -11.62 -8.12 -2.01
N ARG A 558 -11.28 -7.96 -3.29
CA ARG A 558 -11.06 -6.64 -3.89
C ARG A 558 -12.34 -5.80 -3.93
N GLU A 559 -13.50 -6.43 -4.16
CA GLU A 559 -14.80 -5.75 -4.07
C GLU A 559 -15.08 -5.25 -2.65
N TYR A 560 -14.88 -6.08 -1.63
CA TYR A 560 -15.03 -5.67 -0.23
C TYR A 560 -14.11 -4.50 0.12
N ASP A 561 -12.84 -4.56 -0.28
CA ASP A 561 -11.87 -3.50 -0.07
C ASP A 561 -12.31 -2.18 -0.76
N TYR A 562 -12.77 -2.27 -2.01
CA TYR A 562 -13.31 -1.14 -2.77
C TYR A 562 -14.51 -0.48 -2.09
N TYR A 563 -15.49 -1.26 -1.64
CA TYR A 563 -16.65 -0.73 -0.91
C TYR A 563 -16.28 -0.15 0.46
N THR A 564 -15.28 -0.72 1.14
CA THR A 564 -14.73 -0.14 2.37
C THR A 564 -14.12 1.24 2.09
N GLY A 565 -13.44 1.41 0.94
CA GLY A 565 -12.93 2.70 0.48
C GLY A 565 -14.03 3.73 0.27
N ILE A 566 -15.14 3.35 -0.36
CA ILE A 566 -16.31 4.22 -0.57
C ILE A 566 -16.92 4.66 0.77
N TYR A 567 -17.11 3.70 1.69
CA TYR A 567 -17.59 3.99 3.03
C TYR A 567 -16.71 5.04 3.72
N ASP A 568 -15.39 4.84 3.70
CA ASP A 568 -14.45 5.75 4.35
C ASP A 568 -14.38 7.14 3.69
N ALA A 569 -14.65 7.26 2.39
CA ALA A 569 -14.76 8.55 1.74
C ALA A 569 -15.94 9.35 2.28
N VAL A 570 -17.13 8.73 2.36
CA VAL A 570 -18.34 9.37 2.91
C VAL A 570 -18.15 9.77 4.36
N ILE A 571 -17.60 8.86 5.17
CA ILE A 571 -17.33 9.12 6.59
C ILE A 571 -16.31 10.26 6.76
N SER A 572 -15.23 10.24 5.99
CA SER A 572 -14.18 11.27 6.07
C SER A 572 -14.68 12.62 5.58
N ALA A 573 -15.36 12.69 4.43
CA ALA A 573 -15.88 13.92 3.86
C ALA A 573 -16.91 14.58 4.79
N SER A 574 -17.90 13.81 5.26
CA SER A 574 -18.95 14.34 6.16
C SER A 574 -18.36 14.84 7.48
N LYS A 575 -17.39 14.10 8.04
CA LYS A 575 -16.70 14.50 9.27
C LYS A 575 -15.92 15.81 9.08
N ILE A 576 -15.12 15.91 8.01
CA ILE A 576 -14.32 17.09 7.69
C ILE A 576 -15.22 18.33 7.62
N THR A 577 -16.34 18.25 6.91
CA THR A 577 -17.27 19.36 6.75
C THR A 577 -17.95 19.74 8.08
N CYS A 578 -18.40 18.76 8.87
CA CYS A 578 -19.10 19.04 10.12
C CYS A 578 -18.18 19.54 11.26
N GLU A 579 -16.92 19.11 11.32
CA GLU A 579 -15.95 19.58 12.32
C GLU A 579 -15.62 21.07 12.20
N LEU A 580 -15.83 21.67 11.01
CA LEU A 580 -15.67 23.11 10.80
C LEU A 580 -16.77 23.92 11.52
N HIS A 581 -18.00 23.40 11.54
CA HIS A 581 -19.14 24.12 12.09
C HIS A 581 -19.39 23.81 13.57
N PHE A 582 -19.16 22.56 13.99
CA PHE A 582 -19.50 22.09 15.33
C PHE A 582 -18.29 21.44 16.02
N SER A 583 -18.20 21.64 17.33
CA SER A 583 -17.15 21.01 18.14
C SER A 583 -17.64 19.66 18.66
N MET A 584 -16.94 18.58 18.33
CA MET A 584 -17.20 17.26 18.93
C MET A 584 -17.15 17.27 20.46
N ARG A 585 -16.42 18.21 21.08
CA ARG A 585 -16.29 18.31 22.54
C ARG A 585 -17.38 19.16 23.19
N TYR A 586 -17.81 20.23 22.53
CA TYR A 586 -18.70 21.24 23.14
C TYR A 586 -20.13 21.21 22.60
N LEU A 587 -20.31 20.75 21.37
CA LEU A 587 -21.59 20.63 20.66
C LEU A 587 -21.72 19.22 20.03
N PRO A 588 -21.61 18.13 20.83
CA PRO A 588 -21.60 16.77 20.30
C PRO A 588 -22.91 16.39 19.61
N ASP A 589 -24.05 16.91 20.07
CA ASP A 589 -25.36 16.59 19.51
C ASP A 589 -25.56 17.26 18.14
N GLU A 590 -25.20 18.53 18.00
CA GLU A 590 -25.24 19.24 16.72
C GLU A 590 -24.22 18.65 15.73
N PHE A 591 -23.03 18.30 16.22
CA PHE A 591 -22.04 17.60 15.41
C PHE A 591 -22.59 16.28 14.89
N LYS A 592 -23.20 15.45 15.76
CA LYS A 592 -23.78 14.16 15.37
C LYS A 592 -24.88 14.34 14.33
N LYS A 593 -25.80 15.29 14.53
CA LYS A 593 -26.88 15.59 13.57
C LYS A 593 -26.34 16.04 12.21
N CYS A 594 -25.36 16.94 12.19
CA CYS A 594 -24.69 17.36 10.97
C CYS A 594 -24.06 16.18 10.27
N TRP A 595 -23.33 15.37 11.03
CA TRP A 595 -22.54 14.28 10.48
C TRP A 595 -23.41 13.17 9.91
N ASP A 596 -24.46 12.75 10.64
CA ASP A 596 -25.43 11.77 10.18
C ASP A 596 -26.19 12.27 8.94
N GLY A 597 -26.66 13.54 8.94
CA GLY A 597 -27.40 14.13 7.82
C GLY A 597 -26.54 14.27 6.56
N LEU A 598 -25.33 14.82 6.70
CA LEU A 598 -24.43 15.02 5.57
C LEU A 598 -23.91 13.69 5.01
N ALA A 599 -23.67 12.69 5.87
CA ALA A 599 -23.32 11.35 5.39
C ALA A 599 -24.47 10.70 4.60
N ALA A 600 -25.73 10.93 4.98
CA ALA A 600 -26.89 10.47 4.22
C ALA A 600 -26.99 11.17 2.85
N ASP A 601 -26.81 12.49 2.82
CA ASP A 601 -26.78 13.29 1.59
C ASP A 601 -25.67 12.79 0.65
N TYR A 602 -24.49 12.50 1.19
CA TYR A 602 -23.35 11.96 0.43
C TYR A 602 -23.58 10.54 -0.08
N ALA A 603 -24.16 9.66 0.74
CA ALA A 603 -24.55 8.32 0.31
C ALA A 603 -25.55 8.37 -0.86
N GLN A 604 -26.51 9.30 -0.82
CA GLN A 604 -27.45 9.53 -1.92
C GLN A 604 -26.73 10.09 -3.17
N ALA A 605 -25.79 11.02 -3.00
CA ALA A 605 -25.08 11.67 -4.10
C ALA A 605 -24.20 10.71 -4.91
N ILE A 606 -23.69 9.65 -4.28
CA ILE A 606 -22.95 8.57 -4.95
C ILE A 606 -23.86 7.42 -5.42
N ALA A 607 -25.18 7.57 -5.28
CA ALA A 607 -26.20 6.58 -5.62
C ALA A 607 -25.96 5.22 -4.93
N LEU A 608 -25.58 5.24 -3.65
CA LEU A 608 -25.27 4.03 -2.88
C LEU A 608 -26.45 3.03 -2.90
N GLN A 609 -27.68 3.54 -2.84
CA GLN A 609 -28.91 2.72 -2.82
C GLN A 609 -29.15 1.94 -4.12
N ASP A 610 -28.50 2.32 -5.22
CA ASP A 610 -28.64 1.65 -6.51
C ASP A 610 -27.73 0.41 -6.61
N ASP A 611 -26.85 0.20 -5.63
CA ASP A 611 -25.96 -0.95 -5.53
C ASP A 611 -26.19 -1.72 -4.21
N ALA A 612 -26.88 -2.86 -4.32
CA ALA A 612 -27.28 -3.66 -3.16
C ALA A 612 -26.10 -4.13 -2.32
N ARG A 613 -25.00 -4.53 -2.96
CA ARG A 613 -23.79 -5.00 -2.29
C ARG A 613 -23.09 -3.86 -1.56
N GLY A 614 -22.84 -2.74 -2.22
CA GLY A 614 -22.24 -1.54 -1.62
C GLY A 614 -23.09 -1.00 -0.47
N SER A 615 -24.42 -0.95 -0.65
CA SER A 615 -25.37 -0.60 0.41
C SER A 615 -25.22 -1.49 1.64
N TYR A 616 -25.15 -2.82 1.44
CA TYR A 616 -24.97 -3.77 2.54
C TYR A 616 -23.63 -3.58 3.27
N VAL A 617 -22.52 -3.47 2.52
CA VAL A 617 -21.20 -3.25 3.11
C VAL A 617 -21.19 -1.95 3.90
N PHE A 618 -21.69 -0.86 3.32
CA PHE A 618 -21.78 0.43 3.98
C PHE A 618 -22.59 0.35 5.29
N ALA A 619 -23.77 -0.26 5.26
CA ALA A 619 -24.63 -0.45 6.41
C ALA A 619 -23.97 -1.29 7.51
N MET A 620 -23.30 -2.38 7.13
CA MET A 620 -22.59 -3.26 8.05
C MET A 620 -21.44 -2.53 8.76
N LEU A 621 -20.63 -1.77 8.00
CA LEU A 621 -19.54 -1.00 8.55
C LEU A 621 -20.03 0.14 9.44
N ALA A 622 -21.06 0.88 9.00
CA ALA A 622 -21.70 1.93 9.79
C ALA A 622 -22.23 1.40 11.14
N LYS A 623 -22.91 0.25 11.11
CA LYS A 623 -23.41 -0.40 12.32
C LYS A 623 -22.30 -0.90 13.24
N ALA A 624 -21.22 -1.46 12.67
CA ALA A 624 -20.07 -1.94 13.43
C ALA A 624 -19.31 -0.79 14.11
N GLU A 625 -19.11 0.33 13.42
CA GLU A 625 -18.34 1.46 13.93
C GLU A 625 -19.17 2.36 14.86
N PHE A 626 -20.44 2.64 14.52
CA PHE A 626 -21.25 3.69 15.17
C PHE A 626 -22.55 3.21 15.81
N GLY A 627 -22.93 1.94 15.60
CA GLY A 627 -24.21 1.41 16.08
C GLY A 627 -24.41 1.51 17.59
N ALA A 628 -23.33 1.38 18.38
CA ALA A 628 -23.38 1.54 19.84
C ALA A 628 -23.78 2.96 20.30
N THR A 629 -23.58 3.96 19.44
CA THR A 629 -23.90 5.38 19.70
C THR A 629 -25.15 5.85 18.93
N GLY A 630 -25.77 4.97 18.16
CA GLY A 630 -26.88 5.31 17.27
C GLY A 630 -26.50 6.32 16.16
N GLY A 631 -25.22 6.44 15.83
CA GLY A 631 -24.74 7.24 14.69
C GLY A 631 -24.92 6.48 13.38
N MET A 632 -25.12 7.20 12.28
CA MET A 632 -25.30 6.63 10.92
C MET A 632 -26.50 5.67 10.79
N ALA A 633 -27.53 5.82 11.62
CA ALA A 633 -28.70 4.92 11.63
C ALA A 633 -29.43 4.85 10.28
N PHE A 634 -29.39 5.92 9.47
CA PHE A 634 -29.96 5.94 8.11
C PHE A 634 -29.44 4.81 7.21
N ALA A 635 -28.24 4.32 7.47
CA ALA A 635 -27.61 3.29 6.65
C ALA A 635 -28.06 1.87 7.00
N TYR A 636 -28.42 1.61 8.26
CA TYR A 636 -28.65 0.25 8.76
C TYR A 636 -30.00 0.02 9.47
N GLU A 637 -30.88 1.03 9.52
CA GLU A 637 -32.24 0.93 10.06
C GLU A 637 -33.30 1.32 9.00
N PRO A 638 -33.88 0.35 8.26
CA PRO A 638 -33.61 -1.09 8.32
C PRO A 638 -32.30 -1.48 7.63
N MET A 639 -31.78 -2.66 7.97
CA MET A 639 -30.60 -3.21 7.31
C MET A 639 -30.93 -3.53 5.84
N PRO A 640 -30.07 -3.16 4.87
CA PRO A 640 -30.19 -3.60 3.49
C PRO A 640 -30.19 -5.13 3.36
N GLU A 641 -30.59 -5.63 2.18
CA GLU A 641 -30.51 -7.06 1.87
C GLU A 641 -29.09 -7.58 2.10
N GLN A 642 -29.00 -8.73 2.77
CA GLN A 642 -27.74 -9.28 3.21
C GLN A 642 -26.91 -9.83 2.04
N ASP A 643 -25.72 -9.27 1.82
CA ASP A 643 -24.69 -9.94 1.01
C ASP A 643 -23.86 -10.85 1.92
N ARG A 644 -24.15 -12.16 1.85
CA ARG A 644 -23.54 -13.18 2.73
C ARG A 644 -22.02 -13.23 2.57
N ASP A 645 -21.49 -13.10 1.36
CA ASP A 645 -20.06 -13.21 1.13
C ASP A 645 -19.31 -12.01 1.73
N MET A 646 -19.85 -10.80 1.56
CA MET A 646 -19.28 -9.60 2.18
C MET A 646 -19.31 -9.67 3.71
N GLN A 647 -20.38 -10.23 4.28
CA GLN A 647 -20.47 -10.47 5.72
C GLN A 647 -19.38 -11.43 6.21
N ILE A 648 -19.22 -12.57 5.52
CA ILE A 648 -18.21 -13.58 5.87
C ILE A 648 -16.80 -12.95 5.80
N ILE A 649 -16.50 -12.18 4.76
CA ILE A 649 -15.20 -11.49 4.64
C ILE A 649 -14.99 -10.55 5.83
N HIS A 650 -15.96 -9.69 6.15
CA HIS A 650 -15.85 -8.74 7.25
C HIS A 650 -15.65 -9.41 8.61
N VAL A 651 -16.48 -10.41 8.94
CA VAL A 651 -16.38 -11.13 10.21
C VAL A 651 -15.07 -11.92 10.29
N GLY A 652 -14.62 -12.50 9.18
CA GLY A 652 -13.32 -13.16 9.10
C GLY A 652 -12.18 -12.19 9.42
N LEU A 653 -12.18 -11.01 8.81
CA LEU A 653 -11.17 -9.98 9.08
C LEU A 653 -11.24 -9.48 10.53
N ALA A 654 -12.43 -9.35 11.12
CA ALA A 654 -12.57 -9.01 12.54
C ALA A 654 -11.91 -10.07 13.45
N LYS A 655 -12.08 -11.36 13.15
CA LYS A 655 -11.41 -12.46 13.88
C LYS A 655 -9.89 -12.40 13.77
N THR A 656 -9.36 -12.00 12.61
CA THR A 656 -7.91 -11.83 12.45
C THR A 656 -7.33 -10.81 13.44
N LEU A 657 -8.03 -9.69 13.67
CA LEU A 657 -7.64 -8.67 14.65
C LEU A 657 -7.68 -9.21 16.09
N GLU A 658 -8.60 -10.13 16.41
CA GLU A 658 -8.64 -10.79 17.72
C GLU A 658 -7.41 -11.67 17.93
N VAL A 659 -7.00 -12.43 16.91
CA VAL A 659 -5.78 -13.25 16.94
C VAL A 659 -4.54 -12.38 17.09
N GLU A 660 -4.46 -11.27 16.35
CA GLU A 660 -3.33 -10.33 16.49
C GLU A 660 -3.25 -9.71 17.89
N ARG A 661 -4.40 -9.35 18.49
CA ARG A 661 -4.44 -8.87 19.89
C ARG A 661 -3.98 -9.94 20.87
N ALA A 662 -4.41 -11.17 20.69
CA ALA A 662 -4.00 -12.28 21.51
C ALA A 662 -2.47 -12.50 21.40
N ARG A 663 -1.93 -12.52 20.17
CA ARG A 663 -0.48 -12.59 19.91
C ARG A 663 0.30 -11.44 20.54
N ALA A 664 -0.17 -10.20 20.40
CA ALA A 664 0.44 -9.04 21.04
C ALA A 664 0.39 -9.13 22.57
N ALA A 665 -0.64 -9.76 23.14
CA ALA A 665 -0.72 -10.07 24.56
C ALA A 665 0.15 -11.28 24.97
N GLY A 666 0.84 -11.94 24.03
CA GLY A 666 1.63 -13.16 24.26
C GLY A 666 0.77 -14.42 24.45
N LEU A 667 -0.50 -14.34 24.06
CA LEU A 667 -1.49 -15.40 24.16
C LEU A 667 -1.78 -15.92 22.75
N GLY A 668 -1.10 -16.99 22.32
CA GLY A 668 -1.39 -17.67 21.05
C GLY A 668 -0.28 -17.59 20.00
N GLN A 669 -0.18 -18.66 19.21
CA GLN A 669 0.84 -18.83 18.14
C GLN A 669 0.23 -18.89 16.73
N ARG A 670 -1.11 -18.91 16.61
CA ARG A 670 -1.82 -19.21 15.36
C ARG A 670 -1.73 -18.07 14.33
N SER A 671 -1.43 -18.38 13.06
CA SER A 671 -1.35 -17.40 11.96
C SER A 671 -2.70 -16.70 11.74
N VAL A 672 -2.60 -15.39 11.49
CA VAL A 672 -3.72 -14.48 11.18
C VAL A 672 -4.44 -14.95 9.92
N GLU A 673 -3.68 -15.36 8.91
CA GLU A 673 -4.16 -15.86 7.63
C GLU A 673 -4.81 -17.23 7.76
N VAL A 674 -4.22 -18.15 8.55
CA VAL A 674 -4.81 -19.47 8.81
C VAL A 674 -6.18 -19.32 9.47
N GLU A 675 -6.31 -18.44 10.47
CA GLU A 675 -7.60 -18.16 11.12
C GLU A 675 -8.62 -17.62 10.11
N PHE A 676 -8.22 -16.69 9.24
CA PHE A 676 -9.08 -16.12 8.22
C PHE A 676 -9.63 -17.21 7.28
N PHE A 677 -8.75 -18.02 6.69
CA PHE A 677 -9.17 -19.04 5.71
C PHE A 677 -9.97 -20.19 6.34
N GLU A 678 -9.65 -20.58 7.58
CA GLU A 678 -10.49 -21.53 8.32
C GLU A 678 -11.90 -20.98 8.55
N PHE A 679 -12.01 -19.69 8.90
CA PHE A 679 -13.30 -19.05 9.06
C PHE A 679 -14.11 -19.03 7.75
N LEU A 680 -13.49 -18.64 6.63
CA LEU A 680 -14.15 -18.68 5.33
C LEU A 680 -14.70 -20.08 5.00
N LYS A 681 -13.90 -21.12 5.26
CA LYS A 681 -14.29 -22.52 5.04
C LYS A 681 -15.47 -22.90 5.94
N ALA A 682 -15.42 -22.56 7.22
CA ALA A 682 -16.44 -22.90 8.20
C ALA A 682 -17.80 -22.26 7.86
N GLU A 683 -17.80 -21.03 7.33
CA GLU A 683 -19.01 -20.31 6.93
C GLU A 683 -19.53 -20.69 5.52
N GLY A 684 -18.81 -21.56 4.81
CA GLY A 684 -19.17 -22.02 3.47
C GLY A 684 -18.99 -20.96 2.39
N PHE A 685 -17.98 -20.11 2.50
CA PHE A 685 -17.65 -19.13 1.46
C PHE A 685 -17.33 -19.83 0.14
N SER A 686 -17.83 -19.28 -0.97
CA SER A 686 -17.59 -19.83 -2.31
C SER A 686 -16.69 -18.89 -3.10
N PRO A 687 -15.43 -19.27 -3.39
CA PRO A 687 -14.55 -18.52 -4.27
C PRO A 687 -15.17 -18.28 -5.66
N THR A 688 -14.81 -17.17 -6.30
CA THR A 688 -15.29 -16.83 -7.64
C THR A 688 -14.58 -17.72 -8.67
N PRO A 689 -15.31 -18.37 -9.60
CA PRO A 689 -14.69 -19.13 -10.68
C PRO A 689 -13.76 -18.26 -11.53
N THR A 690 -12.62 -18.81 -11.96
CA THR A 690 -11.73 -18.13 -12.90
C THR A 690 -12.34 -18.09 -14.31
N GLU A 691 -11.90 -17.15 -15.17
CA GLU A 691 -12.40 -17.01 -16.55
C GLU A 691 -12.27 -18.33 -17.36
N ASP A 692 -11.22 -19.10 -17.09
CA ASP A 692 -10.94 -20.39 -17.75
C ASP A 692 -11.59 -21.60 -17.07
N ASN A 693 -12.48 -21.40 -16.07
CA ASN A 693 -13.04 -22.44 -15.21
C ASN A 693 -11.99 -23.31 -14.48
N VAL A 694 -10.76 -22.82 -14.34
CA VAL A 694 -9.74 -23.42 -13.48
C VAL A 694 -10.13 -23.20 -12.02
N GLU A 695 -9.91 -24.20 -11.17
CA GLU A 695 -10.17 -24.09 -9.75
C GLU A 695 -9.33 -22.95 -9.12
N PRO A 696 -9.96 -21.96 -8.46
CA PRO A 696 -9.25 -20.85 -7.84
C PRO A 696 -8.26 -21.32 -6.77
N LEU A 697 -7.10 -20.66 -6.67
CA LEU A 697 -6.11 -20.93 -5.61
C LEU A 697 -6.73 -20.83 -4.21
N LEU A 698 -7.67 -19.90 -4.00
CA LEU A 698 -8.38 -19.76 -2.73
C LEU A 698 -9.16 -21.03 -2.35
N THR A 699 -9.73 -21.77 -3.31
CA THR A 699 -10.42 -23.05 -3.03
C THR A 699 -9.45 -24.07 -2.43
N GLN A 700 -8.25 -24.16 -2.99
CA GLN A 700 -7.20 -25.04 -2.47
C GLN A 700 -6.75 -24.60 -1.07
N ILE A 701 -6.53 -23.30 -0.87
CA ILE A 701 -6.18 -22.72 0.43
C ILE A 701 -7.28 -22.97 1.46
N MET A 702 -8.55 -22.77 1.14
CA MET A 702 -9.65 -23.02 2.08
C MET A 702 -9.81 -24.52 2.39
N SER A 703 -9.51 -25.41 1.45
CA SER A 703 -9.55 -26.86 1.71
C SER A 703 -8.55 -27.27 2.79
N ASN A 704 -7.36 -26.66 2.78
CA ASN A 704 -6.32 -26.82 3.79
C ASN A 704 -5.61 -25.47 4.01
N PRO A 705 -6.06 -24.68 5.01
CA PRO A 705 -5.53 -23.34 5.30
C PRO A 705 -4.03 -23.30 5.52
N GLU A 706 -3.41 -24.40 5.94
CA GLU A 706 -1.95 -24.44 6.08
C GLU A 706 -1.17 -24.49 4.75
N LEU A 707 -1.86 -24.65 3.60
CA LEU A 707 -1.24 -24.67 2.27
C LEU A 707 -0.88 -23.30 1.73
N TRP A 708 -1.49 -22.21 2.21
CA TRP A 708 -1.26 -20.89 1.61
C TRP A 708 0.22 -20.52 1.59
N ALA A 709 0.92 -20.76 2.71
CA ALA A 709 2.32 -20.41 2.86
C ALA A 709 3.20 -21.27 1.94
N TYR A 710 2.86 -22.54 1.79
CA TYR A 710 3.54 -23.46 0.88
C TYR A 710 3.38 -23.03 -0.58
N GLU A 711 2.15 -22.82 -1.05
CA GLU A 711 1.91 -22.50 -2.46
C GLU A 711 2.49 -21.14 -2.85
N LEU A 712 2.34 -20.11 -2.01
CA LEU A 712 2.90 -18.79 -2.32
C LEU A 712 4.44 -18.80 -2.27
N THR A 713 5.03 -19.41 -1.23
CA THR A 713 6.49 -19.57 -1.14
C THR A 713 7.02 -20.36 -2.33
N ARG A 714 6.29 -21.41 -2.74
CA ARG A 714 6.65 -22.23 -3.89
C ARG A 714 6.72 -21.38 -5.15
N ARG A 715 5.61 -20.76 -5.54
CA ARG A 715 5.58 -19.98 -6.79
C ARG A 715 6.58 -18.82 -6.78
N PHE A 716 6.73 -18.14 -5.64
CA PHE A 716 7.71 -17.06 -5.45
C PHE A 716 9.14 -17.52 -5.69
N THR A 717 9.58 -18.58 -4.98
CA THR A 717 10.97 -19.08 -5.08
C THR A 717 11.25 -19.76 -6.41
N ASP A 718 10.26 -20.45 -7.01
CA ASP A 718 10.39 -21.01 -8.37
C ASP A 718 10.67 -19.89 -9.38
N ARG A 719 9.90 -18.80 -9.32
CA ARG A 719 10.08 -17.66 -10.21
C ARG A 719 11.39 -16.91 -9.95
N LEU A 720 11.78 -16.71 -8.70
CA LEU A 720 13.03 -16.04 -8.36
C LEU A 720 14.26 -16.81 -8.87
N MET A 721 14.29 -18.14 -8.71
CA MET A 721 15.37 -18.96 -9.28
C MET A 721 15.37 -18.95 -10.81
N TYR A 722 14.20 -18.91 -11.44
CA TYR A 722 14.12 -18.74 -12.89
C TYR A 722 14.75 -17.42 -13.34
N LEU A 723 14.46 -16.32 -12.64
CA LEU A 723 15.02 -15.00 -12.93
C LEU A 723 16.53 -14.93 -12.71
N GLU A 724 17.05 -15.56 -11.66
CA GLU A 724 18.50 -15.59 -11.40
C GLU A 724 19.25 -16.35 -12.51
N LYS A 725 18.73 -17.49 -12.95
CA LYS A 725 19.29 -18.24 -14.09
C LYS A 725 19.28 -17.44 -15.39
N GLU A 726 18.19 -16.72 -15.61
CA GLU A 726 18.08 -15.85 -16.77
C GLU A 726 19.05 -14.66 -16.66
N ALA A 727 19.26 -14.13 -15.45
CA ALA A 727 20.25 -13.10 -15.18
C ALA A 727 21.68 -13.60 -15.47
N GLU A 728 22.05 -14.81 -15.04
CA GLU A 728 23.35 -15.41 -15.38
C GLU A 728 23.59 -15.48 -16.89
N ARG A 729 22.55 -15.90 -17.65
CA ARG A 729 22.59 -15.93 -19.13
C ARG A 729 22.78 -14.53 -19.71
N ILE A 730 21.97 -13.56 -19.27
CA ILE A 730 22.02 -12.17 -19.76
C ILE A 730 23.35 -11.50 -19.39
N VAL A 731 23.87 -11.74 -18.20
CA VAL A 731 25.16 -11.19 -17.73
C VAL A 731 26.31 -11.78 -18.56
N ALA A 732 26.29 -13.08 -18.83
CA ALA A 732 27.29 -13.71 -19.68
C ALA A 732 27.25 -13.18 -21.13
N GLU A 733 26.07 -12.83 -21.64
CA GLU A 733 25.91 -12.19 -22.95
C GLU A 733 26.37 -10.72 -22.96
N ARG A 734 26.15 -9.98 -21.86
CA ARG A 734 26.54 -8.56 -21.73
C ARG A 734 28.04 -8.38 -21.49
N GLU A 735 28.64 -9.26 -20.70
CA GLU A 735 30.06 -9.24 -20.36
C GLU A 735 30.69 -10.61 -20.65
N PRO A 736 31.31 -10.78 -21.84
CA PRO A 736 31.95 -12.03 -22.22
C PRO A 736 33.11 -12.42 -21.30
N ASP A 737 33.77 -11.44 -20.65
CA ASP A 737 34.90 -11.65 -19.74
C ASP A 737 34.40 -12.11 -18.35
N PRO A 738 34.62 -13.38 -17.95
CA PRO A 738 34.12 -13.90 -16.67
C PRO A 738 34.63 -13.12 -15.45
N ASP A 739 35.85 -12.57 -15.52
CA ASP A 739 36.49 -11.88 -14.40
C ASP A 739 35.87 -10.50 -14.13
N LYS A 740 35.05 -9.98 -15.05
CA LYS A 740 34.35 -8.69 -14.93
C LYS A 740 32.86 -8.84 -14.62
N ARG A 741 32.35 -10.08 -14.60
CA ARG A 741 30.94 -10.33 -14.26
C ARG A 741 30.73 -10.05 -12.78
N PRO A 742 29.59 -9.47 -12.38
CA PRO A 742 29.22 -9.41 -10.97
C PRO A 742 29.11 -10.83 -10.41
N ASP A 743 29.47 -10.98 -9.13
CA ASP A 743 29.27 -12.24 -8.41
C ASP A 743 27.80 -12.67 -8.49
N SER A 744 27.55 -13.95 -8.81
CA SER A 744 26.19 -14.49 -8.78
C SER A 744 25.76 -14.73 -7.34
N TRP A 745 24.48 -14.48 -7.07
CA TRP A 745 23.91 -14.75 -5.76
C TRP A 745 23.15 -16.09 -5.76
N SER A 746 23.25 -16.86 -6.85
CA SER A 746 22.59 -18.14 -7.08
C SER A 746 22.73 -19.11 -5.92
N THR A 747 23.95 -19.35 -5.41
CA THR A 747 24.14 -20.26 -4.26
C THR A 747 23.44 -19.75 -2.99
N MET A 748 23.48 -18.44 -2.72
CA MET A 748 22.84 -17.85 -1.54
C MET A 748 21.31 -17.84 -1.66
N LEU A 749 20.79 -17.49 -2.85
CA LEU A 749 19.36 -17.53 -3.17
C LEU A 749 18.83 -18.96 -3.16
N GLY A 750 19.61 -19.90 -3.67
CA GLY A 750 19.39 -21.33 -3.59
C GLY A 750 19.29 -21.83 -2.16
N ALA A 751 20.28 -21.51 -1.32
CA ALA A 751 20.26 -21.84 0.12
C ALA A 751 19.05 -21.22 0.84
N THR A 752 18.72 -19.97 0.52
CA THR A 752 17.56 -19.26 1.08
C THR A 752 16.24 -19.93 0.64
N SER A 753 16.14 -20.30 -0.63
CA SER A 753 14.98 -21.00 -1.20
C SER A 753 14.81 -22.37 -0.56
N LEU A 754 15.90 -23.14 -0.40
CA LEU A 754 15.87 -24.42 0.31
C LEU A 754 15.34 -24.27 1.74
N ALA A 755 15.82 -23.26 2.47
CA ALA A 755 15.38 -23.01 3.84
C ALA A 755 13.88 -22.65 3.91
N LEU A 756 13.41 -21.73 3.06
CA LEU A 756 12.00 -21.33 2.99
C LEU A 756 11.10 -22.51 2.57
N ARG A 757 11.53 -23.29 1.59
CA ARG A 757 10.82 -24.48 1.10
C ARG A 757 10.77 -25.59 2.13
N ALA A 758 11.85 -25.80 2.88
CA ALA A 758 11.87 -26.79 3.94
C ALA A 758 10.90 -26.40 5.07
N GLY A 759 10.91 -25.15 5.51
CA GLY A 759 10.02 -24.67 6.57
C GLY A 759 8.53 -24.70 6.21
N THR A 760 8.21 -24.65 4.92
CA THR A 760 6.82 -24.66 4.42
C THR A 760 6.42 -25.98 3.75
N TYR A 761 7.31 -26.99 3.71
CA TYR A 761 7.09 -28.21 2.94
C TYR A 761 5.84 -28.97 3.37
N ARG A 762 5.07 -29.47 2.40
CA ARG A 762 3.88 -30.30 2.63
C ARG A 762 3.98 -31.60 1.86
N TYR A 763 3.77 -32.70 2.57
CA TYR A 763 3.77 -34.04 1.98
C TYR A 763 2.48 -34.25 1.19
N HIS A 764 2.60 -34.62 -0.08
CA HIS A 764 1.46 -35.00 -0.91
C HIS A 764 0.93 -36.41 -0.53
N PRO A 765 -0.29 -36.80 -0.96
CA PRO A 765 -0.84 -38.13 -0.65
C PRO A 765 0.12 -39.28 -0.99
N PHE A 766 0.88 -39.13 -2.08
CA PHE A 766 1.99 -40.00 -2.42
C PHE A 766 3.09 -39.21 -3.13
N GLU A 767 4.34 -39.46 -2.76
CA GLU A 767 5.53 -38.99 -3.48
C GLU A 767 6.60 -40.07 -3.51
N PHE A 768 7.24 -40.26 -4.66
CA PHE A 768 8.36 -41.18 -4.78
C PHE A 768 9.60 -40.69 -4.01
N SER A 769 9.80 -39.37 -3.95
CA SER A 769 10.85 -38.70 -3.19
C SER A 769 10.25 -37.44 -2.56
N PRO A 770 10.09 -37.39 -1.23
CA PRO A 770 9.47 -36.26 -0.52
C PRO A 770 10.46 -35.10 -0.38
N SER A 771 10.80 -34.51 -1.53
CA SER A 771 11.87 -33.56 -1.74
C SER A 771 11.35 -32.17 -2.07
N THR A 772 12.05 -31.13 -1.59
CA THR A 772 11.78 -29.73 -1.97
C THR A 772 12.12 -29.40 -3.42
N ALA A 773 12.81 -30.29 -4.14
CA ALA A 773 13.07 -30.10 -5.56
C ALA A 773 11.77 -30.16 -6.38
N PRO A 774 11.67 -29.40 -7.49
CA PRO A 774 10.51 -29.44 -8.38
C PRO A 774 10.21 -30.85 -8.90
N ALA A 775 8.92 -31.18 -9.03
CA ALA A 775 8.46 -32.52 -9.44
C ALA A 775 8.82 -32.88 -10.89
N ASP A 776 8.97 -31.88 -11.75
CA ASP A 776 9.39 -31.99 -13.15
C ASP A 776 10.92 -32.13 -13.31
N TRP A 777 11.71 -31.89 -12.27
CA TRP A 777 13.14 -32.13 -12.30
C TRP A 777 13.44 -33.63 -12.15
N ILE A 778 13.71 -34.29 -13.29
CA ILE A 778 13.85 -35.76 -13.38
C ILE A 778 14.78 -36.39 -12.33
N TRP A 779 15.86 -35.71 -11.95
CA TRP A 779 16.83 -36.18 -10.97
C TRP A 779 16.27 -36.32 -9.55
N ARG A 780 15.17 -35.61 -9.24
CA ARG A 780 14.44 -35.72 -7.96
C ARG A 780 14.13 -37.16 -7.58
N ASN A 781 13.80 -37.99 -8.57
CA ASN A 781 13.36 -39.37 -8.39
C ASN A 781 14.49 -40.40 -8.63
N VAL A 782 15.66 -39.95 -9.09
CA VAL A 782 16.81 -40.81 -9.39
C VAL A 782 17.81 -40.80 -8.25
N ILE A 783 18.13 -39.60 -7.75
CA ILE A 783 19.09 -39.40 -6.66
C ILE A 783 18.48 -39.96 -5.36
N PRO A 784 19.29 -40.59 -4.48
CA PRO A 784 18.84 -40.99 -3.14
C PRO A 784 18.16 -39.84 -2.41
N TYR A 785 17.13 -40.15 -1.64
CA TYR A 785 16.44 -39.17 -0.80
C TYR A 785 17.28 -38.75 0.41
N GLU A 786 17.97 -39.69 1.04
CA GLU A 786 18.79 -39.44 2.24
C GLU A 786 20.18 -40.04 2.07
N VAL A 787 21.17 -39.32 2.59
CA VAL A 787 22.52 -39.83 2.84
C VAL A 787 22.73 -39.85 4.36
N ALA A 788 23.23 -40.95 4.90
CA ALA A 788 23.38 -41.09 6.34
C ALA A 788 24.69 -41.77 6.75
N PHE A 789 25.14 -41.44 7.95
CA PHE A 789 26.38 -41.92 8.53
C PHE A 789 26.10 -42.61 9.86
N ASP A 790 26.61 -43.83 10.03
CA ASP A 790 26.61 -44.52 11.30
C ASP A 790 27.83 -44.07 12.12
N ALA A 791 27.59 -43.29 13.18
CA ALA A 791 28.63 -42.75 14.04
C ALA A 791 29.30 -43.81 14.93
N VAL A 792 28.77 -45.04 14.98
CA VAL A 792 29.29 -46.14 15.81
C VAL A 792 30.19 -47.04 14.98
N GLN A 793 29.69 -47.52 13.84
CA GLN A 793 30.38 -48.50 13.00
C GLN A 793 31.10 -47.87 11.80
N GLY A 794 30.86 -46.57 11.53
CA GLY A 794 31.50 -45.84 10.43
C GLY A 794 30.86 -46.08 9.06
N ASP A 795 29.70 -46.73 9.01
CA ASP A 795 29.02 -47.06 7.76
C ASP A 795 28.45 -45.82 7.06
N PHE A 796 28.48 -45.84 5.74
CA PHE A 796 27.84 -44.86 4.88
C PHE A 796 26.59 -45.46 4.24
N GLN A 797 25.47 -44.74 4.25
CA GLN A 797 24.20 -45.21 3.74
C GLN A 797 23.62 -44.23 2.72
N VAL A 798 23.01 -44.77 1.68
CA VAL A 798 22.13 -44.02 0.77
C VAL A 798 20.76 -44.66 0.75
N VAL A 799 19.70 -43.84 0.81
CA VAL A 799 18.33 -44.31 1.00
C VAL A 799 17.39 -43.69 -0.02
N TRP A 800 16.54 -44.51 -0.65
CA TRP A 800 15.36 -44.08 -1.39
C TRP A 800 14.11 -44.30 -0.54
N GLN A 801 13.20 -43.32 -0.52
CA GLN A 801 12.02 -43.36 0.36
C GLN A 801 10.74 -42.83 -0.30
N PRO A 802 10.05 -43.65 -1.12
CA PRO A 802 8.67 -43.39 -1.47
C PRO A 802 7.81 -43.29 -0.22
N THR A 803 6.98 -42.26 -0.14
CA THR A 803 6.22 -41.88 1.06
C THR A 803 4.76 -41.60 0.73
N TRP A 804 3.87 -42.10 1.58
CA TRP A 804 2.44 -41.83 1.60
C TRP A 804 2.09 -40.98 2.83
N SER A 805 1.31 -39.92 2.63
CA SER A 805 0.73 -39.15 3.73
C SER A 805 -0.61 -39.80 4.13
N LEU A 806 -0.64 -40.47 5.29
CA LEU A 806 -1.85 -41.11 5.81
C LEU A 806 -2.80 -40.10 6.48
N SER A 807 -2.20 -39.08 7.09
CA SER A 807 -2.88 -37.91 7.67
C SER A 807 -1.95 -36.69 7.51
N PRO A 808 -2.38 -35.46 7.88
CA PRO A 808 -1.50 -34.29 7.90
C PRO A 808 -0.26 -34.43 8.82
N ARG A 809 -0.26 -35.40 9.74
CA ARG A 809 0.85 -35.63 10.68
C ARG A 809 1.45 -37.02 10.59
N ASP A 810 0.84 -37.97 9.90
CA ASP A 810 1.28 -39.37 9.88
C ASP A 810 1.73 -39.74 8.47
N LEU A 811 2.99 -40.16 8.35
CA LEU A 811 3.63 -40.57 7.11
C LEU A 811 4.00 -42.05 7.18
N LEU A 812 3.82 -42.74 6.06
CA LEU A 812 4.26 -44.12 5.86
C LEU A 812 5.20 -44.16 4.66
N GLY A 813 6.42 -44.65 4.82
CA GLY A 813 7.41 -44.74 3.76
C GLY A 813 7.94 -46.16 3.58
N VAL A 814 8.38 -46.49 2.37
CA VAL A 814 9.18 -47.69 2.11
C VAL A 814 10.62 -47.25 1.93
N ARG A 815 11.54 -47.72 2.78
CA ARG A 815 12.97 -47.36 2.71
C ARG A 815 13.76 -48.44 1.99
N GLY A 816 14.36 -48.11 0.86
CA GLY A 816 15.38 -48.92 0.21
C GLY A 816 16.76 -48.36 0.55
N THR A 817 17.57 -49.11 1.28
CA THR A 817 18.89 -48.68 1.76
C THR A 817 19.99 -49.45 1.07
N LEU A 818 21.06 -48.77 0.66
CA LEU A 818 22.34 -49.37 0.31
C LEU A 818 23.39 -48.88 1.31
N GLY A 819 23.94 -49.81 2.08
CA GLY A 819 24.97 -49.55 3.09
C GLY A 819 26.35 -49.99 2.63
N ILE A 820 27.32 -49.10 2.79
CA ILE A 820 28.74 -49.35 2.53
C ILE A 820 29.45 -49.37 3.88
N ALA A 821 29.96 -50.55 4.25
CA ALA A 821 30.63 -50.73 5.52
C ALA A 821 31.95 -49.93 5.56
N GLN A 822 32.29 -49.37 6.73
CA GLN A 822 33.53 -48.61 6.99
C GLN A 822 33.79 -47.31 6.20
N GLY A 823 32.83 -46.80 5.39
CA GLY A 823 32.77 -45.41 4.93
C GLY A 823 34.09 -44.73 4.48
N LEU A 824 34.17 -43.39 4.66
CA LEU A 824 35.32 -42.53 4.27
C LEU A 824 36.31 -42.24 5.43
N LEU A 825 35.92 -42.54 6.67
CA LEU A 825 36.68 -42.29 7.89
C LEU A 825 37.04 -43.65 8.53
N GLY A 826 37.97 -44.37 7.92
CA GLY A 826 38.33 -45.72 8.35
C GLY A 826 38.98 -45.75 9.73
N GLY A 827 38.48 -46.62 10.61
CA GLY A 827 39.17 -47.07 11.81
C GLY A 827 39.51 -48.56 11.69
N ASP A 828 40.74 -48.94 12.02
CA ASP A 828 41.31 -50.29 11.98
C ASP A 828 40.68 -51.28 12.99
N SER A 829 39.35 -51.46 13.00
CA SER A 829 38.70 -52.52 13.79
C SER A 829 38.48 -53.78 12.96
N ILE A 830 38.99 -54.90 13.48
CA ILE A 830 39.29 -56.17 12.79
C ILE A 830 38.08 -57.10 12.50
N ASP A 831 36.83 -56.67 12.74
CA ASP A 831 35.65 -57.47 12.35
C ASP A 831 34.82 -56.75 11.27
N SER A 832 35.19 -56.96 10.00
CA SER A 832 34.55 -56.31 8.85
C SER A 832 33.13 -56.85 8.61
N GLN A 833 32.10 -56.03 8.83
CA GLN A 833 30.79 -56.27 8.23
C GLN A 833 30.88 -56.03 6.71
N GLY A 834 30.19 -56.85 5.92
CA GLY A 834 30.08 -56.65 4.48
C GLY A 834 29.10 -55.52 4.14
N ASN A 835 29.25 -54.92 2.96
CA ASN A 835 28.21 -54.04 2.39
C ASN A 835 26.84 -54.74 2.43
N TYR A 836 25.76 -53.97 2.55
CA TYR A 836 24.43 -54.53 2.72
C TYR A 836 23.37 -53.74 1.96
N ILE A 837 22.23 -54.38 1.76
CA ILE A 837 20.98 -53.72 1.35
C ILE A 837 19.96 -53.84 2.47
N GLY A 838 19.13 -52.81 2.62
CA GLY A 838 18.03 -52.76 3.58
C GLY A 838 16.70 -52.51 2.88
N ALA A 839 15.65 -53.19 3.33
CA ALA A 839 14.27 -52.91 2.97
C ALA A 839 13.47 -52.68 4.25
N GLY A 840 13.08 -51.42 4.48
CA GLY A 840 12.40 -50.98 5.69
C GLY A 840 11.03 -50.38 5.44
N LEU A 841 10.18 -50.42 6.47
CA LEU A 841 8.90 -49.71 6.50
C LEU A 841 8.99 -48.59 7.52
N ASP A 842 9.02 -47.34 7.05
CA ASP A 842 9.12 -46.15 7.88
C ASP A 842 7.74 -45.66 8.30
N TYR A 843 7.54 -45.48 9.60
CA TYR A 843 6.45 -44.66 10.11
C TYR A 843 7.04 -43.41 10.74
N THR A 844 6.60 -42.24 10.28
CA THR A 844 7.05 -40.94 10.79
C THR A 844 5.84 -40.09 11.18
N ARG A 845 5.86 -39.56 12.41
CA ARG A 845 4.88 -38.60 12.91
C ARG A 845 5.47 -37.20 13.00
N LEU A 846 4.88 -36.26 12.27
CA LEU A 846 5.25 -34.85 12.27
C LEU A 846 4.79 -34.15 13.56
N THR A 847 5.60 -33.21 14.03
CA THR A 847 5.30 -32.30 15.15
C THR A 847 5.01 -30.89 14.63
N GLU A 848 4.64 -29.98 15.54
CA GLU A 848 4.38 -28.58 15.20
C GLU A 848 5.65 -27.72 15.19
N GLY A 849 6.79 -28.25 15.65
CA GLY A 849 8.05 -27.52 15.74
C GLY A 849 8.91 -27.65 14.49
N THR A 850 9.65 -26.60 14.13
CA THR A 850 10.63 -26.66 13.03
C THR A 850 11.94 -27.29 13.48
N VAL A 851 12.38 -27.06 14.73
CA VAL A 851 13.65 -27.60 15.25
C VAL A 851 13.54 -29.08 15.57
N PHE A 852 12.50 -29.50 16.30
CA PHE A 852 12.12 -30.90 16.47
C PHE A 852 10.86 -31.13 15.65
N SER A 853 11.03 -31.72 14.47
CA SER A 853 10.02 -31.71 13.39
C SER A 853 9.32 -33.04 13.19
N SER A 854 9.91 -34.15 13.64
CA SER A 854 9.23 -35.43 13.63
C SER A 854 9.87 -36.45 14.57
N TRP A 855 9.18 -37.56 14.77
CA TRP A 855 9.74 -38.78 15.33
C TRP A 855 9.10 -39.99 14.69
N GLY A 856 9.76 -41.14 14.75
CA GLY A 856 9.27 -42.33 14.08
C GLY A 856 10.04 -43.60 14.40
N MET A 857 9.71 -44.65 13.65
CA MET A 857 10.43 -45.92 13.69
C MET A 857 10.49 -46.57 12.30
N THR A 858 11.54 -47.34 12.05
CA THR A 858 11.74 -48.06 10.78
C THR A 858 12.20 -49.51 11.02
N PRO A 859 11.28 -50.47 11.25
CA PRO A 859 11.62 -51.88 11.10
C PRO A 859 12.19 -52.17 9.72
N THR A 860 13.32 -52.86 9.67
CA THR A 860 14.12 -53.05 8.45
C THR A 860 14.66 -54.47 8.37
N TYR A 861 14.46 -55.10 7.21
CA TYR A 861 15.15 -56.33 6.83
C TYR A 861 16.48 -55.97 6.17
N TYR A 862 17.57 -56.60 6.60
CA TYR A 862 18.91 -56.37 6.07
C TYR A 862 19.47 -57.64 5.42
N HIS A 863 20.12 -57.48 4.27
CA HIS A 863 20.84 -58.53 3.56
C HIS A 863 22.31 -58.11 3.36
N LEU A 864 23.22 -58.83 4.00
CA LEU A 864 24.67 -58.63 3.88
C LEU A 864 25.21 -59.35 2.65
N PHE A 865 25.98 -58.67 1.80
CA PHE A 865 26.58 -59.29 0.62
C PHE A 865 27.67 -60.31 0.98
N ASN A 866 28.52 -59.96 1.97
CA ASN A 866 29.63 -60.79 2.43
C ASN A 866 29.62 -60.84 3.98
N PRO A 867 28.79 -61.68 4.61
CA PRO A 867 28.72 -61.74 6.07
C PRO A 867 30.01 -62.32 6.68
N PRO A 868 30.55 -61.72 7.76
CA PRO A 868 31.66 -62.31 8.51
C PRO A 868 31.26 -63.64 9.19
N GLN A 869 32.24 -64.45 9.58
CA GLN A 869 31.99 -65.78 10.16
C GLN A 869 31.15 -65.69 11.43
N GLY A 870 30.01 -66.40 11.45
CA GLY A 870 29.09 -66.43 12.60
C GLY A 870 27.96 -65.41 12.55
N VAL A 871 27.93 -64.50 11.56
CA VAL A 871 26.84 -63.53 11.37
C VAL A 871 25.85 -64.03 10.33
N SER A 872 24.55 -63.90 10.61
CA SER A 872 23.50 -64.27 9.65
C SER A 872 23.56 -63.33 8.43
N ARG A 873 23.46 -63.91 7.23
CA ARG A 873 23.38 -63.13 5.98
C ARG A 873 22.14 -62.22 5.95
N ASP A 874 21.06 -62.72 6.55
CA ASP A 874 19.74 -62.11 6.56
C ASP A 874 19.36 -61.82 8.01
N THR A 875 19.09 -60.56 8.32
CA THR A 875 18.78 -60.11 9.69
C THR A 875 17.56 -59.19 9.69
N PHE A 876 16.93 -59.08 10.86
CA PHE A 876 15.80 -58.17 11.07
C PHE A 876 16.15 -57.22 12.21
N GLY A 877 16.09 -55.94 11.89
CA GLY A 877 16.47 -54.85 12.77
C GLY A 877 15.61 -53.62 12.52
N GLY A 878 16.14 -52.46 12.84
CA GLY A 878 15.48 -51.17 12.64
C GLY A 878 15.92 -50.12 13.64
N ASP A 879 15.43 -48.91 13.45
CA ASP A 879 15.69 -47.76 14.32
C ASP A 879 14.42 -47.08 14.81
N VAL A 880 14.56 -46.37 15.92
CA VAL A 880 13.69 -45.25 16.28
C VAL A 880 14.42 -43.96 15.93
N HIS A 881 13.71 -43.00 15.36
CA HIS A 881 14.33 -41.78 14.85
C HIS A 881 13.60 -40.53 15.28
N VAL A 882 14.35 -39.43 15.25
CA VAL A 882 13.85 -38.07 15.39
C VAL A 882 14.30 -37.25 14.18
N GLY A 883 13.37 -36.49 13.62
CA GLY A 883 13.64 -35.50 12.60
C GLY A 883 13.83 -34.13 13.25
N LEU A 884 14.86 -33.43 12.80
CA LEU A 884 15.19 -32.08 13.20
C LEU A 884 15.20 -31.16 11.97
N LEU A 885 15.05 -29.85 12.21
CA LEU A 885 15.16 -28.80 11.18
C LEU A 885 14.25 -29.06 9.97
N ALA A 886 12.95 -29.20 10.20
CA ALA A 886 11.95 -29.54 9.18
C ALA A 886 12.30 -30.83 8.40
N ASN A 887 12.79 -31.83 9.14
CA ASN A 887 13.22 -33.14 8.63
C ASN A 887 14.41 -33.05 7.64
N ARG A 888 15.31 -32.08 7.83
CA ARG A 888 16.59 -31.97 7.09
C ARG A 888 17.76 -32.62 7.82
N LEU A 889 17.55 -32.99 9.07
CA LEU A 889 18.48 -33.81 9.85
C LEU A 889 17.69 -34.94 10.52
N ARG A 890 18.11 -36.19 10.34
CA ARG A 890 17.53 -37.37 10.98
C ARG A 890 18.56 -37.93 11.96
N LEU A 891 18.16 -38.14 13.21
CA LEU A 891 18.95 -38.87 14.19
C LEU A 891 18.22 -40.18 14.52
N GLY A 892 18.83 -41.32 14.18
CA GLY A 892 18.26 -42.65 14.39
C GLY A 892 19.10 -43.46 15.38
N LEU A 893 18.45 -44.16 16.30
CA LEU A 893 19.09 -45.13 17.19
C LEU A 893 18.44 -46.49 16.97
N GLY A 894 19.23 -47.48 16.58
CA GLY A 894 18.70 -48.77 16.17
C GLY A 894 19.70 -49.91 16.30
N ALA A 895 19.30 -51.08 15.82
CA ALA A 895 20.16 -52.25 15.67
C ALA A 895 19.91 -52.94 14.33
N ARG A 896 20.96 -53.45 13.68
CA ARG A 896 20.83 -54.19 12.41
C ARG A 896 20.28 -55.61 12.61
N ASP A 897 20.53 -56.21 13.78
CA ASP A 897 19.93 -57.48 14.20
C ASP A 897 19.40 -57.37 15.63
N PHE A 898 18.08 -57.42 15.80
CA PHE A 898 17.48 -57.37 17.14
C PHE A 898 17.84 -58.55 18.04
N ASN A 899 18.23 -59.70 17.46
CA ASN A 899 18.69 -60.85 18.24
C ASN A 899 20.13 -60.67 18.75
N ASN A 900 20.89 -59.74 18.15
CA ASN A 900 22.23 -59.37 18.58
C ASN A 900 22.41 -57.84 18.67
N ALA A 901 21.47 -57.17 19.33
CA ALA A 901 21.45 -55.71 19.39
C ALA A 901 22.69 -55.11 20.09
N GLY A 902 23.32 -55.86 21.01
CA GLY A 902 24.51 -55.41 21.74
C GLY A 902 25.72 -55.14 20.84
N ASP A 903 25.88 -55.93 19.77
CA ASP A 903 27.01 -55.83 18.84
C ASP A 903 26.63 -55.14 17.51
N THR A 904 25.33 -54.97 17.25
CA THR A 904 24.81 -54.45 15.97
C THR A 904 24.07 -53.12 16.10
N TRP A 905 24.16 -52.46 17.26
CA TRP A 905 23.57 -51.14 17.44
C TRP A 905 24.28 -50.08 16.60
N PHE A 906 23.53 -49.06 16.20
CA PHE A 906 24.03 -47.94 15.43
C PHE A 906 23.40 -46.62 15.86
N LEU A 907 24.15 -45.54 15.66
CA LEU A 907 23.65 -44.17 15.78
C LEU A 907 23.75 -43.51 14.41
N LEU A 908 22.61 -43.36 13.75
CA LEU A 908 22.51 -42.82 12.41
C LEU A 908 22.36 -41.30 12.46
N ILE A 909 23.21 -40.60 11.71
CA ILE A 909 23.09 -39.17 11.41
C ILE A 909 22.79 -39.06 9.91
N GLY A 910 21.52 -38.84 9.57
CA GLY A 910 21.01 -38.73 8.21
C GLY A 910 20.72 -37.30 7.79
N PHE A 911 20.94 -37.02 6.52
CA PHE A 911 20.59 -35.77 5.85
C PHE A 911 19.55 -36.06 4.76
N PRO A 912 18.25 -35.98 5.08
CA PRO A 912 17.18 -36.19 4.12
C PRO A 912 17.03 -35.01 3.15
N ASP A 913 16.30 -35.23 2.05
CA ASP A 913 16.09 -34.27 0.96
C ASP A 913 17.38 -33.88 0.21
N ILE A 914 18.25 -34.88 -0.04
CA ILE A 914 19.42 -34.71 -0.90
C ILE A 914 19.06 -34.18 -2.29
N PRO A 915 17.95 -34.58 -2.95
CA PRO A 915 17.61 -33.99 -4.24
C PRO A 915 17.27 -32.50 -4.12
N GLY A 916 16.62 -32.06 -3.04
CA GLY A 916 16.36 -30.65 -2.76
C GLY A 916 17.65 -29.90 -2.49
N ILE A 917 18.49 -30.40 -1.58
CA ILE A 917 19.81 -29.81 -1.29
C ILE A 917 20.62 -29.65 -2.57
N PHE A 918 20.69 -30.69 -3.39
CA PHE A 918 21.41 -30.63 -4.67
C PHE A 918 20.76 -29.63 -5.62
N TYR A 919 19.45 -29.70 -5.84
CA TYR A 919 18.75 -28.81 -6.76
C TYR A 919 18.96 -27.34 -6.41
N TRP A 920 18.79 -26.97 -5.15
CA TRP A 920 18.83 -25.58 -4.72
C TRP A 920 20.27 -25.08 -4.53
N LEU A 921 21.25 -25.90 -4.16
CA LEU A 921 22.63 -25.42 -3.96
C LEU A 921 23.51 -25.47 -5.22
N THR A 922 23.07 -26.14 -6.29
CA THR A 922 23.81 -26.24 -7.56
C THR A 922 23.24 -25.35 -8.66
N ARG A 923 22.25 -24.52 -8.32
CA ARG A 923 21.55 -23.58 -9.19
C ARG A 923 21.58 -22.21 -8.55
#